data_AF-A0A151P2N4-F1
#
_entry.id   AF-A0A151P2N4-F1
#
_cell.length_a   1.000
_cell.length_b   1.000
_cell.length_c   1.000
_cell.angle_alpha   90.00
_cell.angle_beta   90.00
_cell.angle_gamma   90.00
#
_symmetry.space_group_name_H-M   'P 1'
#
loop_
_entity.id
_entity.type
_entity.pdbx_description
1 polymer ?
#
loop_
_entity_poly.entity_id
_entity_poly.type
_entity_poly.pdbx_seq_one_letter_code
_entity_poly.pdbx_strand_id
1 'polypeptide(L)'
;MSPEDDMEAYIQAFERTAMAAKWDPGSWAAQIEPLLIWPAQVAYQALNRVEAKDYQKVDDMLERVSQAQYISTLDLTKGYWQIPMAAADKEKTAFGTPWGLFQFKQMPFGLYGGAASFQWLMEQVLAPHQGWWRVRARDSRPPQLRLDIVPQRMQPVWKRFGISSSCLKKQLNGFRVLIKWQRTLAPGCIRSIYSETGKWENSYKLETRKRVEKWWFPRIKEQFCKISETDKSKPKFYVLSMFPYPSGKLHMGHVRVYTISDTIARFQKMRGMQVINPVGWDAFGLPAENAAIDHGLHPVTWTQSNIQHMKEQLNALGLAFSWEREITTCSPDYYKWTQYLFIKLFEARLVYQQEALVNWDPVDQTVLANEQVDENGCSWRSGAKVEQKYLKQWFIKTTSYAKAMLDALSDLPEWYGIKEMQANWIGDSVGCYLDFMLKVDGKVTGEKLAAYTYTPEAIYGASHIYILPEHKLLHGNSSLKEVFQREFIPGKDSLTSVTAVNLLTSQEIPVVISAKSDFQNCLDTKIGIPSTNPEDAAVAQNLGLSFTEVLEVLPDGLEKMINSGEFTGMTRQEALKALTQQARSKEVGGDLTSDKLRDWLISRQRYWGTPIPIVHCQTCGSVPVPYEDLPVVLPNITTFMGKGTSPLQTVPEWMNCSCPRCKGPAKRETDTMDTFVDSAWYYLRYTDPHNSDRPFNKDLADYWMPVDLYIGGKEHAVLHLYYARFFSHFCHNQKMTKIKEPFHKILVQGLIKSETFRLTTTGQYLKREEIDLTETGPVHVKTKEKVQVTWEKMSKSKHNGIDPEKFVQLYGIDTMRLFILFAASPEQDILWDIKTDAIPGVQRWQIRLWSLATKLIRARASGTQPNPELLSKKDKAEARKIWENKNLTISEVTKCFAKYHVLNAAVSRLMSLSNILLQASQPLMVHSVEFEEAFATLCIMLAPMAPHIASELWKGLVHVQNKLCTQYNWDADVLQQSWPKVDPEYLQQPDILEMSVLINNKVCGKINIPHQAAQNAEEVYELVLQSELGAKLLKGRTIKKAFLSPRTALVNFLVQE
;
A
#
# COMPACT_ATOMS: atom_id res chain seq x y z
N MET A 1 -6.82 -46.70 43.56
CA MET A 1 -7.75 -47.68 42.97
C MET A 1 -7.66 -47.54 41.46
N SER A 2 -7.56 -48.64 40.72
CA SER A 2 -7.63 -48.61 39.25
C SER A 2 -9.05 -48.23 38.78
N PRO A 3 -9.23 -47.74 37.55
CA PRO A 3 -10.45 -47.08 37.10
C PRO A 3 -11.64 -48.00 36.76
N GLU A 4 -11.68 -49.25 37.22
CA GLU A 4 -12.71 -50.21 36.78
C GLU A 4 -13.71 -50.68 37.85
N ASP A 5 -13.54 -50.42 39.14
CA ASP A 5 -14.51 -50.91 40.14
C ASP A 5 -15.05 -49.80 41.07
N ASP A 6 -16.36 -49.58 40.93
CA ASP A 6 -17.28 -48.77 41.74
C ASP A 6 -17.17 -47.23 41.64
N MET A 7 -17.73 -46.72 40.54
CA MET A 7 -17.88 -45.30 40.23
C MET A 7 -18.95 -44.60 41.09
N GLU A 8 -19.89 -45.36 41.67
CA GLU A 8 -20.98 -44.83 42.48
C GLU A 8 -20.47 -44.45 43.89
N ALA A 9 -19.54 -45.24 44.43
CA ALA A 9 -18.82 -44.92 45.66
C ALA A 9 -17.93 -43.65 45.51
N TYR A 10 -17.33 -43.44 44.33
CA TYR A 10 -16.50 -42.26 44.04
C TYR A 10 -17.33 -40.98 43.93
N ILE A 11 -18.49 -41.04 43.28
CA ILE A 11 -19.41 -39.91 43.15
C ILE A 11 -20.01 -39.53 44.50
N GLN A 12 -20.43 -40.50 45.31
CA GLN A 12 -20.93 -40.21 46.65
C GLN A 12 -19.84 -39.66 47.59
N ALA A 13 -18.56 -40.00 47.39
CA ALA A 13 -17.43 -39.41 48.12
C ALA A 13 -17.14 -37.96 47.67
N PHE A 14 -17.25 -37.69 46.36
CA PHE A 14 -17.08 -36.36 45.79
C PHE A 14 -18.21 -35.40 46.19
N GLU A 15 -19.48 -35.82 46.12
CA GLU A 15 -20.63 -35.01 46.53
C GLU A 15 -20.62 -34.69 48.03
N ARG A 16 -20.23 -35.66 48.88
CA ARG A 16 -20.06 -35.43 50.32
C ARG A 16 -18.93 -34.42 50.61
N THR A 17 -17.86 -34.44 49.83
CA THR A 17 -16.73 -33.51 49.98
C THR A 17 -17.07 -32.10 49.47
N ALA A 18 -17.76 -31.98 48.33
CA ALA A 18 -18.19 -30.70 47.77
C ALA A 18 -19.26 -30.00 48.63
N MET A 19 -20.16 -30.77 49.25
CA MET A 19 -21.13 -30.25 50.21
C MET A 19 -20.49 -29.82 51.54
N ALA A 20 -19.53 -30.60 52.06
CA ALA A 20 -18.79 -30.22 53.27
C ALA A 20 -17.91 -28.96 53.07
N ALA A 21 -17.46 -28.71 51.84
CA ALA A 21 -16.63 -27.55 51.46
C ALA A 21 -17.40 -26.31 50.97
N LYS A 22 -18.75 -26.35 50.92
CA LYS A 22 -19.62 -25.24 50.47
C LYS A 22 -19.26 -24.64 49.10
N TRP A 23 -19.04 -25.48 48.09
CA TRP A 23 -18.74 -25.01 46.73
C TRP A 23 -20.00 -24.45 46.02
N ASP A 24 -19.79 -23.39 45.21
CA ASP A 24 -20.85 -22.66 44.50
C ASP A 24 -21.28 -23.37 43.18
N PRO A 25 -22.57 -23.75 43.04
CA PRO A 25 -23.12 -24.38 41.84
C PRO A 25 -23.06 -23.53 40.56
N GLY A 26 -22.73 -22.24 40.63
CA GLY A 26 -22.55 -21.39 39.45
C GLY A 26 -21.21 -21.59 38.70
N SER A 27 -20.21 -22.23 39.32
CA SER A 27 -18.85 -22.25 38.79
C SER A 27 -18.49 -23.46 37.91
N TRP A 28 -19.25 -24.57 37.97
CA TRP A 28 -18.89 -25.81 37.28
C TRP A 28 -19.20 -25.77 35.77
N ALA A 29 -20.25 -25.05 35.35
CA ALA A 29 -20.65 -24.95 33.94
C ALA A 29 -19.57 -24.26 33.07
N ALA A 30 -18.84 -23.29 33.63
CA ALA A 30 -17.76 -22.60 32.93
C ALA A 30 -16.47 -23.45 32.79
N GLN A 31 -16.37 -24.56 33.53
CA GLN A 31 -15.21 -25.45 33.48
C GLN A 31 -15.42 -26.67 32.55
N ILE A 32 -16.65 -26.94 32.11
CA ILE A 32 -16.98 -28.05 31.20
C ILE A 32 -16.94 -27.64 29.71
N GLU A 33 -17.13 -26.37 29.39
CA GLU A 33 -17.09 -25.83 28.02
C GLU A 33 -15.80 -26.21 27.22
N PRO A 34 -14.60 -26.28 27.81
CA PRO A 34 -13.38 -26.71 27.12
C PRO A 34 -13.30 -28.23 26.88
N LEU A 35 -14.18 -29.02 27.50
CA LEU A 35 -14.18 -30.50 27.44
C LEU A 35 -15.17 -31.04 26.38
N LEU A 36 -15.83 -30.17 25.62
CA LEU A 36 -16.77 -30.53 24.54
C LEU A 36 -16.04 -30.68 23.19
N ILE A 37 -16.29 -31.77 22.48
CA ILE A 37 -15.70 -32.02 21.14
C ILE A 37 -16.43 -31.25 20.02
N TRP A 38 -15.63 -30.82 19.05
CA TRP A 38 -15.91 -29.84 17.99
C TRP A 38 -17.26 -29.97 17.24
N PRO A 39 -17.81 -31.16 16.92
CA PRO A 39 -19.10 -31.26 16.24
C PRO A 39 -20.29 -30.77 17.10
N ALA A 40 -20.21 -30.91 18.43
CA ALA A 40 -21.27 -30.51 19.35
C ALA A 40 -21.36 -28.98 19.52
N GLN A 41 -20.23 -28.27 19.41
CA GLN A 41 -20.19 -26.81 19.43
C GLN A 41 -20.86 -26.19 18.20
N VAL A 42 -20.75 -26.85 17.04
CA VAL A 42 -21.31 -26.36 15.76
C VAL A 42 -22.84 -26.52 15.71
N ALA A 43 -23.37 -27.64 16.22
CA ALA A 43 -24.81 -27.88 16.28
C ALA A 43 -25.54 -26.88 17.20
N TYR A 44 -24.95 -26.57 18.37
CA TYR A 44 -25.48 -25.58 19.31
C TYR A 44 -25.57 -24.16 18.71
N GLN A 45 -24.63 -23.80 17.84
CA GLN A 45 -24.61 -22.50 17.17
C GLN A 45 -25.54 -22.44 15.93
N ALA A 46 -25.81 -23.59 15.29
CA ALA A 46 -26.66 -23.66 14.10
C ALA A 46 -28.16 -23.51 14.42
N LEU A 47 -28.62 -24.01 15.57
CA LEU A 47 -30.01 -23.88 16.04
C LEU A 47 -30.45 -22.42 16.28
N ASN A 48 -29.49 -21.52 16.55
CA ASN A 48 -29.76 -20.09 16.79
C ASN A 48 -29.93 -19.26 15.49
N ARG A 49 -29.93 -19.89 14.30
CA ARG A 49 -29.92 -19.20 13.00
C ARG A 49 -31.25 -19.17 12.23
N VAL A 50 -32.30 -19.85 12.68
CA VAL A 50 -33.54 -20.00 11.90
C VAL A 50 -34.76 -19.39 12.61
N GLU A 51 -35.52 -18.60 11.86
CA GLU A 51 -36.83 -17.95 12.14
C GLU A 51 -36.92 -16.53 12.76
N ALA A 52 -38.02 -15.86 12.39
CA ALA A 52 -38.18 -14.43 12.18
C ALA A 52 -38.20 -13.52 13.42
N LYS A 53 -37.75 -12.27 13.23
CA LYS A 53 -37.53 -11.26 14.27
C LYS A 53 -38.77 -10.38 14.48
N ASP A 54 -39.27 -10.33 15.70
CA ASP A 54 -40.15 -9.25 16.16
C ASP A 54 -39.76 -8.85 17.60
N TYR A 55 -38.78 -7.95 17.73
CA TYR A 55 -38.34 -7.42 19.02
C TYR A 55 -38.81 -5.97 19.17
N GLN A 56 -39.49 -5.65 20.28
CA GLN A 56 -39.65 -4.25 20.69
C GLN A 56 -38.28 -3.66 21.08
N LYS A 57 -37.98 -2.44 20.59
CA LYS A 57 -36.70 -1.78 20.82
C LYS A 57 -36.54 -1.40 22.29
N VAL A 58 -35.36 -1.69 22.84
CA VAL A 58 -34.97 -1.38 24.23
C VAL A 58 -35.12 0.12 24.56
N ASP A 59 -34.91 0.98 23.58
CA ASP A 59 -35.01 2.44 23.73
C ASP A 59 -36.47 2.90 23.95
N ASP A 60 -37.44 2.32 23.23
CA ASP A 60 -38.88 2.63 23.38
C ASP A 60 -39.40 2.22 24.77
N MET A 61 -38.74 1.26 25.40
CA MET A 61 -39.07 0.76 26.74
C MET A 61 -38.45 1.61 27.86
N LEU A 62 -37.21 2.09 27.68
CA LEU A 62 -36.54 2.98 28.65
C LEU A 62 -37.27 4.32 28.78
N GLU A 63 -37.80 4.82 27.67
CA GLU A 63 -38.60 6.05 27.64
C GLU A 63 -39.89 5.91 28.48
N ARG A 64 -40.49 4.70 28.52
CA ARG A 64 -41.72 4.43 29.28
C ARG A 64 -41.48 4.18 30.76
N VAL A 65 -40.37 3.51 31.12
CA VAL A 65 -39.98 3.32 32.53
C VAL A 65 -39.53 4.64 33.17
N SER A 66 -39.00 5.57 32.38
CA SER A 66 -38.59 6.89 32.88
C SER A 66 -39.73 7.72 33.50
N GLN A 67 -40.99 7.35 33.22
CA GLN A 67 -42.19 8.01 33.74
C GLN A 67 -42.79 7.32 34.98
N ALA A 68 -42.21 6.21 35.46
CA ALA A 68 -42.73 5.43 36.59
C ALA A 68 -42.28 6.00 37.96
N GLN A 69 -43.18 6.07 38.94
CA GLN A 69 -42.86 6.55 40.29
C GLN A 69 -42.36 5.46 41.26
N TYR A 70 -42.71 4.20 41.04
CA TYR A 70 -42.28 3.07 41.86
C TYR A 70 -41.88 1.89 40.98
N ILE A 71 -40.82 1.18 41.39
CA ILE A 71 -40.31 -0.02 40.73
C ILE A 71 -40.11 -1.10 41.82
N SER A 72 -40.70 -2.28 41.65
CA SER A 72 -40.51 -3.44 42.54
C SER A 72 -39.97 -4.64 41.76
N THR A 73 -39.35 -5.63 42.40
CA THR A 73 -38.71 -6.77 41.71
C THR A 73 -39.24 -8.14 42.19
N LEU A 74 -39.57 -9.05 41.26
CA LEU A 74 -39.90 -10.46 41.55
C LEU A 74 -38.78 -11.40 41.03
N ASP A 75 -38.38 -12.42 41.80
CA ASP A 75 -37.38 -13.42 41.38
C ASP A 75 -38.08 -14.66 40.79
N LEU A 76 -37.82 -14.96 39.51
CA LEU A 76 -38.37 -16.11 38.79
C LEU A 76 -37.28 -17.04 38.24
N THR A 77 -36.13 -17.12 38.90
CA THR A 77 -34.99 -17.96 38.47
C THR A 77 -35.33 -19.44 38.19
N LYS A 78 -36.38 -19.99 38.80
CA LYS A 78 -36.86 -21.36 38.56
C LYS A 78 -37.97 -21.49 37.50
N GLY A 79 -38.44 -20.40 36.91
CA GLY A 79 -39.62 -20.39 36.03
C GLY A 79 -39.42 -21.09 34.68
N TYR A 80 -38.22 -21.02 34.10
CA TYR A 80 -37.92 -21.64 32.79
C TYR A 80 -38.09 -23.17 32.80
N TRP A 81 -37.65 -23.80 33.90
CA TRP A 81 -37.69 -25.25 34.09
C TRP A 81 -39.11 -25.80 34.34
N GLN A 82 -40.12 -24.92 34.39
CA GLN A 82 -41.53 -25.27 34.52
C GLN A 82 -42.29 -25.17 33.19
N ILE A 83 -41.64 -24.71 32.12
CA ILE A 83 -42.25 -24.62 30.79
C ILE A 83 -41.84 -25.83 29.96
N PRO A 84 -42.76 -26.79 29.70
CA PRO A 84 -42.44 -28.00 28.96
C PRO A 84 -42.08 -27.67 27.51
N MET A 85 -41.04 -28.32 27.00
CA MET A 85 -40.75 -28.28 25.57
C MET A 85 -41.80 -29.10 24.81
N ALA A 86 -42.24 -28.61 23.66
CA ALA A 86 -43.10 -29.37 22.76
C ALA A 86 -42.38 -30.66 22.34
N ALA A 87 -43.10 -31.79 22.24
CA ALA A 87 -42.48 -33.09 22.02
C ALA A 87 -41.62 -33.14 20.75
N ALA A 88 -42.07 -32.50 19.66
CA ALA A 88 -41.36 -32.41 18.39
C ALA A 88 -40.09 -31.54 18.44
N ASP A 89 -39.90 -30.75 19.50
CA ASP A 89 -38.76 -29.83 19.65
C ASP A 89 -37.74 -30.30 20.69
N LYS A 90 -38.05 -31.36 21.46
CA LYS A 90 -37.12 -31.90 22.48
C LYS A 90 -35.84 -32.43 21.86
N GLU A 91 -35.95 -33.20 20.78
CA GLU A 91 -34.78 -33.78 20.08
C GLU A 91 -33.86 -32.70 19.48
N LYS A 92 -34.42 -31.54 19.11
CA LYS A 92 -33.65 -30.39 18.63
C LYS A 92 -32.75 -29.79 19.71
N THR A 93 -33.01 -30.10 20.99
CA THR A 93 -32.19 -29.66 22.12
C THR A 93 -31.20 -30.73 22.59
N ALA A 94 -31.06 -31.83 21.84
CA ALA A 94 -30.19 -32.92 22.22
C ALA A 94 -28.70 -32.52 22.17
N PHE A 95 -27.95 -32.92 23.19
CA PHE A 95 -26.52 -32.70 23.30
C PHE A 95 -25.82 -33.98 23.77
N GLY A 96 -24.65 -34.25 23.18
CA GLY A 96 -23.84 -35.43 23.48
C GLY A 96 -22.83 -35.15 24.58
N THR A 97 -22.66 -36.10 25.48
CA THR A 97 -21.64 -36.08 26.53
C THR A 97 -20.89 -37.42 26.54
N PRO A 98 -19.72 -37.52 27.22
CA PRO A 98 -19.02 -38.80 27.40
C PRO A 98 -19.87 -39.91 28.04
N TRP A 99 -21.01 -39.55 28.65
CA TRP A 99 -21.97 -40.44 29.30
C TRP A 99 -23.24 -40.72 28.47
N GLY A 100 -23.31 -40.28 27.21
CA GLY A 100 -24.44 -40.52 26.30
C GLY A 100 -25.12 -39.24 25.77
N LEU A 101 -26.19 -39.43 24.98
CA LEU A 101 -26.98 -38.36 24.36
C LEU A 101 -28.17 -37.98 25.26
N PHE A 102 -28.26 -36.70 25.62
CA PHE A 102 -29.32 -36.16 26.50
C PHE A 102 -30.10 -35.06 25.78
N GLN A 103 -31.36 -34.84 26.15
CA GLN A 103 -32.21 -33.77 25.61
C GLN A 103 -33.03 -33.08 26.69
N PHE A 104 -33.37 -31.81 26.48
CA PHE A 104 -34.14 -31.04 27.46
C PHE A 104 -35.64 -31.32 27.34
N LYS A 105 -36.28 -31.67 28.46
CA LYS A 105 -37.74 -31.89 28.54
C LYS A 105 -38.52 -30.60 28.81
N GLN A 106 -37.85 -29.58 29.32
CA GLN A 106 -38.35 -28.28 29.76
C GLN A 106 -37.40 -27.20 29.23
N MET A 107 -37.86 -25.97 29.06
CA MET A 107 -37.11 -24.89 28.41
C MET A 107 -35.78 -24.60 29.14
N PRO A 108 -34.61 -24.81 28.51
CA PRO A 108 -33.32 -24.59 29.16
C PRO A 108 -32.90 -23.11 29.11
N PHE A 109 -32.07 -22.72 30.07
CA PHE A 109 -31.49 -21.37 30.10
C PHE A 109 -30.50 -21.17 28.95
N GLY A 110 -30.59 -20.03 28.24
CA GLY A 110 -29.69 -19.71 27.12
C GLY A 110 -30.15 -20.21 25.74
N LEU A 111 -31.33 -20.84 25.64
CA LEU A 111 -31.95 -21.11 24.34
C LEU A 111 -32.32 -19.79 23.66
N TYR A 112 -31.87 -19.57 22.42
CA TYR A 112 -32.14 -18.35 21.66
C TYR A 112 -33.65 -18.14 21.48
N GLY A 113 -34.13 -16.94 21.81
CA GLY A 113 -35.57 -16.62 21.88
C GLY A 113 -36.27 -17.08 23.17
N GLY A 114 -35.65 -17.93 23.99
CA GLY A 114 -36.22 -18.43 25.26
C GLY A 114 -36.59 -17.30 26.22
N ALA A 115 -35.78 -16.26 26.31
CA ALA A 115 -36.09 -15.09 27.14
C ALA A 115 -37.30 -14.28 26.66
N ALA A 116 -37.47 -14.17 25.34
CA ALA A 116 -38.62 -13.50 24.75
C ALA A 116 -39.90 -14.34 24.86
N SER A 117 -39.82 -15.65 24.68
CA SER A 117 -40.94 -16.58 24.86
C SER A 117 -41.40 -16.64 26.32
N PHE A 118 -40.45 -16.64 27.27
CA PHE A 118 -40.74 -16.55 28.70
C PHE A 118 -41.39 -15.21 29.06
N GLN A 119 -40.84 -14.10 28.55
CA GLN A 119 -41.41 -12.75 28.69
C GLN A 119 -42.86 -12.70 28.20
N TRP A 120 -43.13 -13.21 26.99
CA TRP A 120 -44.47 -13.24 26.41
C TRP A 120 -45.44 -14.12 27.21
N LEU A 121 -45.00 -15.29 27.66
CA LEU A 121 -45.82 -16.15 28.54
C LEU A 121 -46.17 -15.43 29.85
N MET A 122 -45.20 -14.76 30.47
CA MET A 122 -45.46 -14.02 31.71
C MET A 122 -46.39 -12.82 31.50
N GLU A 123 -46.32 -12.16 30.34
CA GLU A 123 -47.27 -11.10 29.95
C GLU A 123 -48.70 -11.63 29.80
N GLN A 124 -48.87 -12.86 29.29
CA GLN A 124 -50.16 -13.54 29.18
C GLN A 124 -50.69 -14.02 30.54
N VAL A 125 -49.85 -14.66 31.36
CA VAL A 125 -50.22 -15.15 32.70
C VAL A 125 -50.64 -13.99 33.61
N LEU A 126 -49.96 -12.85 33.49
CA LEU A 126 -50.23 -11.65 34.28
C LEU A 126 -51.19 -10.68 33.56
N ALA A 127 -51.70 -11.06 32.37
CA ALA A 127 -52.65 -10.26 31.58
C ALA A 127 -53.93 -9.87 32.33
N PRO A 128 -54.57 -10.76 33.12
CA PRO A 128 -55.80 -10.44 33.86
C PRO A 128 -55.62 -9.33 34.90
N HIS A 129 -54.37 -9.00 35.24
CA HIS A 129 -54.02 -8.00 36.23
C HIS A 129 -53.33 -6.76 35.64
N GLN A 130 -53.38 -6.58 34.31
CA GLN A 130 -52.69 -5.50 33.57
C GLN A 130 -52.99 -4.06 34.01
N GLY A 131 -54.08 -3.82 34.76
CA GLY A 131 -54.38 -2.51 35.34
C GLY A 131 -53.43 -2.09 36.48
N TRP A 132 -52.68 -3.04 37.05
CA TRP A 132 -51.85 -2.83 38.24
C TRP A 132 -50.38 -3.24 38.05
N TRP A 133 -50.04 -3.95 36.96
CA TRP A 133 -48.70 -4.54 36.79
C TRP A 133 -48.24 -4.58 35.32
N ARG A 134 -46.91 -4.50 35.12
CA ARG A 134 -46.22 -4.90 33.88
C ARG A 134 -44.91 -5.62 34.23
N VAL A 135 -44.46 -6.47 33.32
CA VAL A 135 -43.51 -7.56 33.53
C VAL A 135 -42.28 -7.35 32.63
N ARG A 136 -41.08 -7.49 33.18
CA ARG A 136 -39.78 -7.46 32.46
C ARG A 136 -38.90 -8.64 32.86
N ALA A 137 -38.37 -9.41 31.93
CA ALA A 137 -37.24 -10.33 32.13
C ALA A 137 -35.96 -9.64 31.63
N ARG A 138 -34.92 -9.59 32.45
CA ARG A 138 -33.58 -9.13 32.03
C ARG A 138 -32.77 -10.31 31.51
N ASP A 139 -32.18 -10.14 30.33
CA ASP A 139 -31.08 -10.98 29.87
C ASP A 139 -29.78 -10.47 30.51
N SER A 140 -29.45 -11.01 31.68
CA SER A 140 -28.15 -10.85 32.32
C SER A 140 -27.67 -12.19 32.84
N ARG A 141 -26.37 -12.47 32.66
CA ARG A 141 -25.68 -13.75 32.96
C ARG A 141 -26.20 -14.46 34.23
N PRO A 142 -26.19 -15.80 34.29
CA PRO A 142 -26.64 -16.55 35.46
C PRO A 142 -25.90 -16.12 36.75
N PRO A 143 -26.57 -16.03 37.92
CA PRO A 143 -27.95 -16.40 38.22
C PRO A 143 -28.74 -15.24 38.88
N GLN A 144 -29.22 -14.24 38.13
CA GLN A 144 -30.22 -13.29 38.66
C GLN A 144 -31.22 -12.86 37.57
N LEU A 145 -32.44 -13.42 37.62
CA LEU A 145 -33.60 -12.95 36.87
C LEU A 145 -34.47 -12.11 37.81
N ARG A 146 -34.67 -10.83 37.47
CA ARG A 146 -35.53 -9.92 38.24
C ARG A 146 -36.60 -9.33 37.34
N LEU A 147 -37.81 -9.29 37.88
CA LEU A 147 -39.01 -8.80 37.24
C LEU A 147 -39.44 -7.43 37.77
N ASP A 148 -39.20 -6.37 36.99
CA ASP A 148 -39.52 -4.99 37.40
C ASP A 148 -41.04 -4.70 37.27
N ILE A 149 -41.71 -4.32 38.38
CA ILE A 149 -43.16 -4.09 38.53
C ILE A 149 -43.44 -2.58 38.77
N VAL A 150 -44.47 -2.01 38.12
CA VAL A 150 -44.85 -0.58 38.24
C VAL A 150 -46.37 -0.41 38.50
N PRO A 151 -46.82 0.28 39.57
CA PRO A 151 -48.25 0.59 39.80
C PRO A 151 -48.72 1.92 39.15
N GLN A 152 -49.98 2.01 38.72
CA GLN A 152 -50.61 3.23 38.16
C GLN A 152 -51.59 3.94 39.12
N ARG A 153 -51.72 5.28 38.98
CA ARG A 153 -52.60 6.17 39.75
C ARG A 153 -53.99 6.29 39.09
N MET A 154 -55.08 6.24 39.87
CA MET A 154 -56.46 6.50 39.41
C MET A 154 -56.62 7.93 38.84
N GLN A 155 -57.32 8.05 37.71
CA GLN A 155 -57.81 9.33 37.15
C GLN A 155 -59.35 9.31 37.07
N PRO A 156 -60.05 10.44 37.30
CA PRO A 156 -61.51 10.48 37.32
C PRO A 156 -62.11 10.50 35.91
N VAL A 157 -63.21 9.77 35.79
CA VAL A 157 -64.23 9.77 34.73
C VAL A 157 -64.57 11.20 34.27
N TRP A 158 -64.61 11.49 32.95
CA TRP A 158 -65.70 12.23 32.25
C TRP A 158 -65.53 12.19 30.71
N LYS A 159 -66.61 11.69 30.06
CA LYS A 159 -67.14 11.96 28.70
C LYS A 159 -66.56 11.31 27.42
N ARG A 160 -67.27 10.23 27.05
CA ARG A 160 -67.63 9.76 25.69
C ARG A 160 -68.51 10.77 24.92
N PHE A 161 -68.68 10.47 23.62
CA PHE A 161 -69.46 11.12 22.52
C PHE A 161 -68.67 12.21 21.78
N GLY A 162 -68.45 12.21 20.46
CA GLY A 162 -69.09 11.51 19.34
C GLY A 162 -69.50 12.53 18.27
N ILE A 163 -69.26 12.21 16.99
CA ILE A 163 -69.87 12.76 15.75
C ILE A 163 -69.05 13.76 14.87
N SER A 164 -68.62 13.19 13.73
CA SER A 164 -68.61 13.60 12.32
C SER A 164 -68.62 15.07 11.82
N SER A 165 -67.80 15.25 10.78
CA SER A 165 -68.05 15.90 9.48
C SER A 165 -67.98 17.43 9.31
N SER A 166 -67.11 17.79 8.35
CA SER A 166 -67.15 18.87 7.37
C SER A 166 -68.14 20.03 7.54
N CYS A 167 -67.60 21.26 7.65
CA CYS A 167 -68.21 22.44 7.08
C CYS A 167 -67.17 23.51 6.69
N LEU A 168 -67.18 23.85 5.40
CA LEU A 168 -66.98 25.18 4.80
C LEU A 168 -65.64 25.91 4.91
N LYS A 169 -64.91 25.82 3.78
CA LYS A 169 -64.30 26.98 3.12
C LYS A 169 -65.35 28.08 2.85
N LYS A 170 -65.11 29.31 3.32
CA LYS A 170 -65.14 30.61 2.60
C LYS A 170 -65.64 31.76 3.49
N GLN A 171 -65.01 32.92 3.26
CA GLN A 171 -65.52 34.29 3.51
C GLN A 171 -65.48 34.74 4.99
N LEU A 172 -64.87 35.85 5.40
CA LEU A 172 -64.63 37.16 4.77
C LEU A 172 -63.40 37.88 5.37
N ASN A 173 -62.80 38.72 4.53
CA ASN A 173 -61.80 39.75 4.83
C ASN A 173 -62.26 40.74 5.92
N GLY A 174 -61.34 41.17 6.77
CA GLY A 174 -61.53 42.32 7.67
C GLY A 174 -60.23 42.80 8.32
N PHE A 175 -59.63 43.83 7.72
CA PHE A 175 -58.72 44.84 8.29
C PHE A 175 -57.36 44.48 8.92
N ARG A 176 -56.36 45.21 8.44
CA ARG A 176 -54.93 45.28 8.80
C ARG A 176 -54.71 45.84 10.21
N VAL A 177 -53.70 45.35 10.95
CA VAL A 177 -52.53 46.11 11.52
C VAL A 177 -51.53 45.12 12.15
N LEU A 178 -50.24 45.46 12.04
CA LEU A 178 -49.02 44.72 12.39
C LEU A 178 -49.01 44.05 13.77
N ILE A 179 -48.61 42.76 13.84
CA ILE A 179 -47.63 42.24 14.81
C ILE A 179 -46.82 41.12 14.12
N LYS A 180 -45.48 41.24 14.14
CA LYS A 180 -44.53 40.20 13.74
C LYS A 180 -44.76 38.94 14.59
N TRP A 181 -45.23 37.85 13.99
CA TRP A 181 -45.17 36.53 14.61
C TRP A 181 -43.75 35.98 14.47
N GLN A 182 -42.93 36.15 15.51
CA GLN A 182 -41.82 35.24 15.76
C GLN A 182 -42.39 33.84 15.93
N ARG A 183 -42.10 32.93 15.00
CA ARG A 183 -42.15 31.51 15.26
C ARG A 183 -41.01 31.18 16.22
N THR A 184 -41.28 31.25 17.51
CA THR A 184 -40.50 30.54 18.53
C THR A 184 -40.72 29.05 18.31
N LEU A 185 -39.91 28.46 17.44
CA LEU A 185 -39.61 27.03 17.53
C LEU A 185 -39.02 26.81 18.92
N ALA A 186 -39.69 26.01 19.74
CA ALA A 186 -39.06 25.43 20.92
C ALA A 186 -37.73 24.79 20.47
N PRO A 187 -36.59 25.08 21.13
CA PRO A 187 -35.31 24.53 20.73
C PRO A 187 -35.31 23.03 21.04
N GLY A 188 -35.70 22.22 20.07
CA GLY A 188 -35.35 20.82 20.02
C GLY A 188 -33.83 20.74 20.09
N CYS A 189 -33.33 20.16 21.17
CA CYS A 189 -31.93 20.01 21.54
C CYS A 189 -31.03 19.75 20.31
N ILE A 190 -30.39 20.79 19.78
CA ILE A 190 -29.35 20.66 18.77
C ILE A 190 -28.13 20.06 19.49
N ARG A 191 -28.02 18.72 19.47
CA ARG A 191 -26.83 18.01 19.93
C ARG A 191 -25.63 18.50 19.12
N SER A 192 -24.69 19.15 19.79
CA SER A 192 -23.54 19.82 19.20
C SER A 192 -22.23 19.21 19.70
N ILE A 193 -21.11 19.59 19.08
CA ILE A 193 -19.76 19.15 19.51
C ILE A 193 -19.12 20.22 20.39
N TYR A 194 -18.15 19.85 21.22
CA TYR A 194 -17.56 20.75 22.20
C TYR A 194 -16.91 21.97 21.53
N SER A 195 -16.17 21.75 20.44
CA SER A 195 -15.49 22.86 19.75
C SER A 195 -16.45 23.89 19.13
N GLU A 196 -17.71 23.51 18.88
CA GLU A 196 -18.72 24.39 18.30
C GLU A 196 -19.52 25.15 19.36
N THR A 197 -19.87 24.51 20.48
CA THR A 197 -20.83 25.07 21.46
C THR A 197 -20.31 25.17 22.89
N GLY A 198 -19.09 24.71 23.16
CA GLY A 198 -18.54 24.59 24.50
C GLY A 198 -19.21 23.51 25.35
N LYS A 199 -20.09 22.68 24.78
CA LYS A 199 -20.78 21.59 25.50
C LYS A 199 -20.30 20.22 25.00
N TRP A 200 -19.80 19.40 25.91
CA TRP A 200 -19.33 18.05 25.59
C TRP A 200 -20.50 17.08 25.36
N GLU A 201 -20.55 16.45 24.18
CA GLU A 201 -21.52 15.40 23.88
C GLU A 201 -21.09 14.08 24.51
N ASN A 202 -22.01 13.38 25.18
CA ASN A 202 -21.69 12.15 25.90
C ASN A 202 -21.55 10.93 24.98
N SER A 203 -22.13 10.98 23.79
CA SER A 203 -22.20 9.84 22.87
C SER A 203 -21.48 10.08 21.54
N TYR A 204 -20.57 9.17 21.19
CA TYR A 204 -19.87 9.19 19.91
C TYR A 204 -20.55 8.29 18.88
N LYS A 205 -21.64 8.79 18.29
CA LYS A 205 -22.38 8.12 17.21
C LYS A 205 -21.94 8.64 15.84
N LEU A 206 -22.44 8.04 14.76
CA LEU A 206 -22.14 8.46 13.38
C LEU A 206 -22.41 9.96 13.16
N GLU A 207 -23.52 10.48 13.70
CA GLU A 207 -23.85 11.91 13.63
C GLU A 207 -22.81 12.80 14.32
N THR A 208 -22.38 12.43 15.54
CA THR A 208 -21.32 13.14 16.28
C THR A 208 -20.01 13.10 15.50
N ARG A 209 -19.62 11.93 14.98
CA ARG A 209 -18.42 11.76 14.14
C ARG A 209 -18.44 12.67 12.92
N LYS A 210 -19.53 12.68 12.16
CA LYS A 210 -19.70 13.55 10.98
C LYS A 210 -19.63 15.03 11.34
N ARG A 211 -20.19 15.45 12.49
CA ARG A 211 -20.08 16.84 12.97
C ARG A 211 -18.64 17.21 13.33
N VAL A 212 -17.94 16.34 14.06
CA VAL A 212 -16.51 16.51 14.41
C VAL A 212 -15.67 16.65 13.15
N GLU A 213 -15.84 15.74 12.19
CA GLU A 213 -15.13 15.79 10.90
C GLU A 213 -15.46 17.07 10.14
N LYS A 214 -16.74 17.44 10.02
CA LYS A 214 -17.18 18.68 9.34
C LYS A 214 -16.57 19.94 9.96
N TRP A 215 -16.44 19.99 11.29
CA TRP A 215 -15.88 21.14 11.99
C TRP A 215 -14.37 21.26 11.81
N TRP A 216 -13.66 20.14 11.98
CA TRP A 216 -12.20 20.13 11.99
C TRP A 216 -11.57 20.11 10.61
N PHE A 217 -12.23 19.49 9.63
CA PHE A 217 -11.72 19.34 8.27
C PHE A 217 -11.13 20.63 7.67
N PRO A 218 -11.85 21.77 7.58
CA PRO A 218 -11.29 22.98 6.98
C PRO A 218 -10.13 23.57 7.80
N ARG A 219 -10.17 23.46 9.13
CA ARG A 219 -9.14 23.98 10.05
C ARG A 219 -7.84 23.21 9.93
N ILE A 220 -7.93 21.88 9.90
CA ILE A 220 -6.78 20.99 9.75
C ILE A 220 -6.14 21.17 8.38
N LYS A 221 -6.95 21.35 7.34
CA LYS A 221 -6.45 21.65 5.99
C LYS A 221 -5.68 22.97 5.96
N GLU A 222 -6.25 24.03 6.52
CA GLU A 222 -5.61 25.35 6.59
C GLU A 222 -4.31 25.33 7.39
N GLN A 223 -4.29 24.64 8.54
CA GLN A 223 -3.08 24.49 9.38
C GLN A 223 -1.95 23.79 8.64
N PHE A 224 -2.25 22.78 7.84
CA PHE A 224 -1.24 22.07 7.07
C PHE A 224 -0.60 22.97 6.00
N CYS A 225 -1.38 23.86 5.38
CA CYS A 225 -0.95 24.79 4.33
C CYS A 225 -0.20 26.04 4.85
N LYS A 226 -0.48 26.50 6.08
CA LYS A 226 0.10 27.75 6.64
C LYS A 226 1.58 27.69 7.02
N ILE A 227 2.23 26.54 6.92
CA ILE A 227 3.66 26.42 7.25
C ILE A 227 4.48 26.86 6.03
N SER A 228 4.96 28.10 6.09
CA SER A 228 5.80 28.78 5.09
C SER A 228 7.05 27.98 4.70
N GLU A 229 7.37 28.06 3.42
CA GLU A 229 8.57 27.51 2.79
C GLU A 229 9.86 28.11 3.36
N THR A 230 10.88 27.24 3.46
CA THR A 230 12.32 27.52 3.54
C THR A 230 12.89 28.19 4.80
N ASP A 231 12.44 27.79 5.99
CA ASP A 231 13.38 27.80 7.11
C ASP A 231 14.41 26.68 6.90
N LYS A 232 15.50 27.00 6.20
CA LYS A 232 16.59 26.08 5.88
C LYS A 232 17.34 25.59 7.12
N SER A 233 17.11 26.17 8.31
CA SER A 233 17.69 25.66 9.56
C SER A 233 17.00 24.39 10.06
N LYS A 234 15.80 24.07 9.56
CA LYS A 234 15.05 22.87 9.93
C LYS A 234 15.38 21.69 9.02
N PRO A 235 15.44 20.46 9.56
CA PRO A 235 15.67 19.26 8.75
C PRO A 235 14.49 19.03 7.79
N LYS A 236 14.78 18.57 6.57
CA LYS A 236 13.77 18.26 5.54
C LYS A 236 13.27 16.81 5.64
N PHE A 237 12.06 16.57 5.18
CA PHE A 237 11.52 15.24 4.92
C PHE A 237 10.62 15.26 3.67
N TYR A 238 11.02 14.52 2.65
CA TYR A 238 10.30 14.34 1.41
C TYR A 238 9.66 12.95 1.41
N VAL A 239 8.35 12.91 1.67
CA VAL A 239 7.53 11.69 1.51
C VAL A 239 6.79 11.77 0.19
N LEU A 240 6.84 10.70 -0.59
CA LEU A 240 6.22 10.68 -1.90
C LEU A 240 5.51 9.35 -2.13
N SER A 241 4.24 9.43 -2.50
CA SER A 241 3.48 8.30 -3.03
C SER A 241 3.55 8.30 -4.55
N MET A 242 3.54 7.11 -5.16
CA MET A 242 3.29 7.00 -6.60
C MET A 242 1.99 7.75 -6.95
N PHE A 243 2.11 8.74 -7.85
CA PHE A 243 0.97 9.51 -8.33
C PHE A 243 0.01 8.64 -9.18
N PRO A 244 -1.29 8.95 -9.25
CA PRO A 244 -2.25 8.09 -9.92
C PRO A 244 -2.39 8.43 -11.41
N TYR A 245 -2.78 7.43 -12.19
CA TYR A 245 -3.32 7.63 -13.54
C TYR A 245 -4.77 8.18 -13.45
N PRO A 246 -5.10 9.31 -14.12
CA PRO A 246 -6.43 9.90 -14.12
C PRO A 246 -7.38 9.21 -15.11
N SER A 247 -7.49 7.89 -15.00
CA SER A 247 -8.29 7.03 -15.89
C SER A 247 -9.75 6.86 -15.46
N GLY A 248 -10.26 7.69 -14.53
CA GLY A 248 -11.58 7.54 -13.88
C GLY A 248 -11.53 7.85 -12.38
N LYS A 249 -12.29 7.13 -11.54
CA LYS A 249 -12.40 7.40 -10.08
C LYS A 249 -11.32 6.73 -9.22
N LEU A 250 -11.11 7.24 -8.02
CA LEU A 250 -10.32 6.58 -6.97
C LEU A 250 -10.99 5.29 -6.49
N HIS A 251 -10.19 4.42 -5.90
CA HIS A 251 -10.62 3.21 -5.19
C HIS A 251 -9.79 3.06 -3.92
N MET A 252 -10.19 2.15 -3.01
CA MET A 252 -9.52 1.99 -1.71
C MET A 252 -8.01 1.70 -1.80
N GLY A 253 -7.55 1.03 -2.86
CA GLY A 253 -6.11 0.87 -3.13
C GLY A 253 -5.34 2.21 -3.21
N HIS A 254 -5.88 3.23 -3.86
CA HIS A 254 -5.29 4.58 -3.88
C HIS A 254 -5.30 5.20 -2.48
N VAL A 255 -6.44 5.10 -1.79
CA VAL A 255 -6.62 5.67 -0.45
C VAL A 255 -5.61 5.08 0.54
N ARG A 256 -5.25 3.80 0.39
CA ARG A 256 -4.23 3.16 1.23
C ARG A 256 -2.90 3.89 1.18
N VAL A 257 -2.35 4.04 -0.03
CA VAL A 257 -1.03 4.65 -0.25
C VAL A 257 -1.01 6.10 0.25
N TYR A 258 -2.06 6.86 -0.06
CA TYR A 258 -2.15 8.27 0.31
C TYR A 258 -2.44 8.51 1.79
N THR A 259 -3.16 7.60 2.46
CA THR A 259 -3.36 7.66 3.91
C THR A 259 -2.04 7.41 4.64
N ILE A 260 -1.22 6.47 4.15
CA ILE A 260 0.10 6.19 4.73
C ILE A 260 1.01 7.41 4.60
N SER A 261 1.12 8.02 3.40
CA SER A 261 1.97 9.20 3.19
C SER A 261 1.52 10.40 4.02
N ASP A 262 0.21 10.70 4.06
CA ASP A 262 -0.33 11.79 4.88
C ASP A 262 -0.08 11.56 6.39
N THR A 263 -0.24 10.32 6.87
CA THR A 263 0.03 9.95 8.27
C THR A 263 1.49 10.19 8.64
N ILE A 264 2.42 9.80 7.76
CA ILE A 264 3.86 10.01 7.97
C ILE A 264 4.21 11.50 7.84
N ALA A 265 3.61 12.22 6.88
CA ALA A 265 3.83 13.64 6.70
C ALA A 265 3.45 14.45 7.95
N ARG A 266 2.29 14.15 8.55
CA ARG A 266 1.83 14.76 9.81
C ARG A 266 2.79 14.48 10.96
N PHE A 267 3.20 13.21 11.11
CA PHE A 267 4.18 12.82 12.13
C PHE A 267 5.50 13.58 12.01
N GLN A 268 6.06 13.69 10.80
CA GLN A 268 7.33 14.39 10.59
C GLN A 268 7.20 15.91 10.80
N LYS A 269 6.07 16.52 10.42
CA LYS A 269 5.77 17.93 10.76
C LYS A 269 5.76 18.13 12.28
N MET A 270 5.11 17.23 13.04
CA MET A 270 5.09 17.29 14.51
C MET A 270 6.47 17.06 15.15
N ARG A 271 7.42 16.45 14.43
CA ARG A 271 8.83 16.37 14.83
C ARG A 271 9.65 17.63 14.50
N GLY A 272 9.01 18.67 13.96
CA GLY A 272 9.64 19.93 13.60
C GLY A 272 10.34 19.92 12.25
N MET A 273 10.08 18.93 11.39
CA MET A 273 10.68 18.83 10.06
C MET A 273 9.94 19.69 9.03
N GLN A 274 10.67 20.15 8.01
CA GLN A 274 10.10 20.70 6.78
C GLN A 274 9.63 19.56 5.89
N VAL A 275 8.33 19.45 5.65
CA VAL A 275 7.75 18.29 4.96
C VAL A 275 7.12 18.69 3.65
N ILE A 276 7.51 18.03 2.57
CA ILE A 276 6.73 18.01 1.32
C ILE A 276 6.09 16.63 1.14
N ASN A 277 4.79 16.65 0.85
CA ASN A 277 3.97 15.48 0.50
C ASN A 277 3.18 15.84 -0.77
N PRO A 278 3.83 15.89 -1.94
CA PRO A 278 3.19 16.34 -3.16
C PRO A 278 2.31 15.24 -3.78
N VAL A 279 1.44 15.67 -4.68
CA VAL A 279 0.61 14.80 -5.52
C VAL A 279 0.47 15.47 -6.88
N GLY A 280 0.19 14.68 -7.91
CA GLY A 280 0.04 15.13 -9.29
C GLY A 280 -0.64 14.03 -10.09
N TRP A 281 -0.56 14.10 -11.42
CA TRP A 281 -1.34 13.23 -12.30
C TRP A 281 -0.49 12.69 -13.44
N ASP A 282 -0.38 11.36 -13.53
CA ASP A 282 0.26 10.69 -14.67
C ASP A 282 -0.75 10.56 -15.81
N ALA A 283 -0.86 11.63 -16.58
CA ALA A 283 -2.03 11.96 -17.37
C ALA A 283 -1.91 11.59 -18.86
N PHE A 284 -0.71 11.27 -19.35
CA PHE A 284 -0.50 10.75 -20.70
C PHE A 284 -0.60 9.22 -20.78
N GLY A 285 -0.51 8.68 -21.99
CA GLY A 285 -0.41 7.26 -22.27
C GLY A 285 -1.75 6.55 -22.54
N LEU A 286 -1.62 5.27 -22.88
CA LEU A 286 -2.72 4.38 -23.26
C LEU A 286 -3.89 4.40 -22.27
N PRO A 287 -3.71 4.39 -20.93
CA PRO A 287 -4.82 4.28 -19.99
C PRO A 287 -5.89 5.37 -20.18
N ALA A 288 -5.45 6.62 -20.30
CA ALA A 288 -6.34 7.78 -20.49
C ALA A 288 -6.94 7.80 -21.90
N GLU A 289 -6.15 7.48 -22.93
CA GLU A 289 -6.59 7.51 -24.33
C GLU A 289 -7.69 6.49 -24.63
N ASN A 290 -7.48 5.19 -24.34
CA ASN A 290 -8.52 4.19 -24.64
C ASN A 290 -9.78 4.45 -23.81
N ALA A 291 -9.64 4.88 -22.55
CA ALA A 291 -10.80 5.20 -21.71
C ALA A 291 -11.62 6.36 -22.30
N ALA A 292 -10.97 7.36 -22.88
CA ALA A 292 -11.65 8.45 -23.58
C ALA A 292 -12.35 7.94 -24.85
N ILE A 293 -11.66 7.10 -25.65
CA ILE A 293 -12.22 6.48 -26.88
C ILE A 293 -13.47 5.64 -26.54
N ASP A 294 -13.41 4.79 -25.51
CA ASP A 294 -14.51 3.92 -25.08
C ASP A 294 -15.77 4.72 -24.69
N HIS A 295 -15.60 5.96 -24.23
CA HIS A 295 -16.70 6.86 -23.84
C HIS A 295 -17.06 7.87 -24.94
N GLY A 296 -16.41 7.83 -26.10
CA GLY A 296 -16.65 8.78 -27.20
C GLY A 296 -16.24 10.23 -26.85
N LEU A 297 -15.24 10.41 -25.99
CA LEU A 297 -14.76 11.71 -25.51
C LEU A 297 -13.33 11.99 -25.99
N HIS A 298 -12.97 13.26 -26.11
CA HIS A 298 -11.60 13.67 -26.41
C HIS A 298 -10.67 13.38 -25.20
N PRO A 299 -9.46 12.81 -25.39
CA PRO A 299 -8.55 12.47 -24.29
C PRO A 299 -8.23 13.62 -23.33
N VAL A 300 -8.02 14.85 -23.85
CA VAL A 300 -7.85 16.07 -23.03
C VAL A 300 -9.01 16.26 -22.06
N THR A 301 -10.24 16.33 -22.58
CA THR A 301 -11.45 16.61 -21.79
C THR A 301 -11.72 15.50 -20.77
N TRP A 302 -11.57 14.24 -21.18
CA TRP A 302 -11.68 13.08 -20.28
C TRP A 302 -10.68 13.17 -19.13
N THR A 303 -9.41 13.40 -19.46
CA THR A 303 -8.31 13.49 -18.50
C THR A 303 -8.52 14.63 -17.51
N GLN A 304 -8.84 15.83 -17.99
CA GLN A 304 -9.11 17.00 -17.15
C GLN A 304 -10.29 16.78 -16.21
N SER A 305 -11.38 16.17 -16.71
CA SER A 305 -12.55 15.85 -15.89
C SER A 305 -12.23 14.84 -14.79
N ASN A 306 -11.41 13.83 -15.08
CA ASN A 306 -10.98 12.83 -14.11
C ASN A 306 -10.01 13.41 -13.08
N ILE A 307 -9.07 14.26 -13.50
CA ILE A 307 -8.17 14.98 -12.60
C ILE A 307 -8.99 15.81 -11.61
N GLN A 308 -9.93 16.62 -12.11
CA GLN A 308 -10.79 17.44 -11.27
C GLN A 308 -11.59 16.58 -10.27
N HIS A 309 -12.22 15.51 -10.76
CA HIS A 309 -12.99 14.62 -9.90
C HIS A 309 -12.12 13.92 -8.84
N MET A 310 -11.00 13.30 -9.23
CA MET A 310 -10.09 12.63 -8.30
C MET A 310 -9.49 13.61 -7.29
N LYS A 311 -9.20 14.85 -7.70
CA LYS A 311 -8.77 15.92 -6.80
C LYS A 311 -9.83 16.26 -5.77
N GLU A 312 -11.10 16.36 -6.17
CA GLU A 312 -12.22 16.54 -5.25
C GLU A 312 -12.33 15.36 -4.27
N GLN A 313 -12.19 14.13 -4.76
CA GLN A 313 -12.18 12.93 -3.90
C GLN A 313 -11.03 12.95 -2.89
N LEU A 314 -9.79 13.20 -3.33
CA LEU A 314 -8.62 13.30 -2.44
C LEU A 314 -8.80 14.38 -1.38
N ASN A 315 -9.35 15.53 -1.77
CA ASN A 315 -9.70 16.59 -0.83
C ASN A 315 -10.76 16.09 0.18
N ALA A 316 -11.87 15.51 -0.29
CA ALA A 316 -12.96 15.01 0.56
C ALA A 316 -12.51 13.94 1.58
N LEU A 317 -11.43 13.20 1.28
CA LEU A 317 -10.84 12.21 2.17
C LEU A 317 -10.01 12.82 3.33
N GLY A 318 -9.84 14.15 3.37
CA GLY A 318 -9.10 14.84 4.43
C GLY A 318 -7.59 14.60 4.39
N LEU A 319 -7.07 14.18 3.24
CA LEU A 319 -5.64 13.96 3.00
C LEU A 319 -4.97 15.31 2.73
N ALA A 320 -3.84 15.56 3.38
CA ALA A 320 -3.11 16.79 3.26
C ALA A 320 -1.91 16.61 2.32
N PHE A 321 -2.05 17.19 1.13
CA PHE A 321 -1.01 17.27 0.13
C PHE A 321 -0.50 18.70 -0.02
N SER A 322 0.74 18.80 -0.49
CA SER A 322 1.34 20.03 -1.02
C SER A 322 0.75 20.36 -2.39
N TRP A 323 -0.52 20.79 -2.42
CA TRP A 323 -1.25 21.10 -3.66
C TRP A 323 -0.63 22.25 -4.46
N GLU A 324 0.11 23.15 -3.80
CA GLU A 324 0.93 24.17 -4.45
C GLU A 324 2.03 23.56 -5.33
N ARG A 325 2.32 22.26 -5.17
CA ARG A 325 3.29 21.51 -5.98
C ARG A 325 2.64 20.56 -6.98
N GLU A 326 1.35 20.70 -7.24
CA GLU A 326 0.64 19.84 -8.19
C GLU A 326 1.25 19.93 -9.60
N ILE A 327 1.42 18.77 -10.24
CA ILE A 327 1.87 18.65 -11.63
C ILE A 327 0.88 17.76 -12.40
N THR A 328 0.80 17.99 -13.72
CA THR A 328 0.03 17.14 -14.63
C THR A 328 0.92 16.83 -15.83
N THR A 329 1.23 15.55 -16.07
CA THR A 329 2.23 15.19 -17.10
C THR A 329 1.80 15.56 -18.52
N CYS A 330 0.49 15.60 -18.79
CA CYS A 330 -0.05 16.03 -20.08
C CYS A 330 -0.15 17.55 -20.27
N SER A 331 0.28 18.35 -19.29
CA SER A 331 0.33 19.81 -19.43
C SER A 331 1.57 20.23 -20.22
N PRO A 332 1.47 21.19 -21.17
CA PRO A 332 2.63 21.76 -21.86
C PRO A 332 3.71 22.26 -20.92
N ASP A 333 3.34 22.81 -19.77
CA ASP A 333 4.27 23.32 -18.75
C ASP A 333 5.11 22.21 -18.09
N TYR A 334 4.64 20.96 -18.17
CA TYR A 334 5.39 19.78 -17.72
C TYR A 334 6.17 19.15 -18.87
N TYR A 335 5.49 18.72 -19.93
CA TYR A 335 6.14 17.91 -20.96
C TYR A 335 7.11 18.69 -21.84
N LYS A 336 7.08 20.04 -21.83
CA LYS A 336 8.19 20.87 -22.33
C LYS A 336 9.54 20.41 -21.76
N TRP A 337 9.55 20.07 -20.47
CA TRP A 337 10.75 19.63 -19.78
C TRP A 337 11.07 18.17 -20.02
N THR A 338 10.07 17.31 -20.25
CA THR A 338 10.32 15.97 -20.78
C THR A 338 11.00 16.04 -22.16
N GLN A 339 10.52 16.92 -23.05
CA GLN A 339 11.16 17.18 -24.36
C GLN A 339 12.57 17.75 -24.22
N TYR A 340 12.77 18.70 -23.30
CA TYR A 340 14.10 19.23 -22.98
C TYR A 340 15.07 18.12 -22.54
N LEU A 341 14.64 17.25 -21.63
CA LEU A 341 15.46 16.14 -21.13
C LEU A 341 15.74 15.10 -22.23
N PHE A 342 14.78 14.84 -23.12
CA PHE A 342 14.99 14.03 -24.31
C PHE A 342 16.09 14.62 -25.20
N ILE A 343 16.07 15.93 -25.47
CA ILE A 343 17.13 16.58 -26.26
C ILE A 343 18.47 16.47 -25.54
N LYS A 344 18.52 16.66 -24.22
CA LYS A 344 19.75 16.46 -23.44
C LYS A 344 20.29 15.03 -23.55
N LEU A 345 19.42 14.02 -23.53
CA LEU A 345 19.80 12.63 -23.77
C LEU A 345 20.29 12.41 -25.21
N PHE A 346 19.66 13.05 -26.20
CA PHE A 346 20.07 13.00 -27.60
C PHE A 346 21.44 13.65 -27.83
N GLU A 347 21.68 14.83 -27.24
CA GLU A 347 22.98 15.51 -27.24
C GLU A 347 24.07 14.65 -26.57
N ALA A 348 23.71 13.92 -25.51
CA ALA A 348 24.58 12.97 -24.84
C ALA A 348 24.73 11.62 -25.58
N ARG A 349 24.14 11.47 -26.78
CA ARG A 349 24.09 10.24 -27.59
C ARG A 349 23.52 9.02 -26.85
N LEU A 350 22.66 9.27 -25.88
CA LEU A 350 21.89 8.25 -25.16
C LEU A 350 20.52 8.01 -25.79
N VAL A 351 20.11 8.81 -26.78
CA VAL A 351 18.91 8.57 -27.57
C VAL A 351 19.33 8.30 -29.01
N TYR A 352 18.78 7.24 -29.58
CA TYR A 352 19.04 6.87 -30.97
C TYR A 352 17.79 6.26 -31.60
N GLN A 353 17.78 6.23 -32.93
CA GLN A 353 16.70 5.63 -33.70
C GLN A 353 17.25 4.42 -34.46
N GLN A 354 16.60 3.26 -34.34
CA GLN A 354 16.95 2.08 -35.11
C GLN A 354 15.72 1.29 -35.52
N GLU A 355 15.85 0.49 -36.58
CA GLU A 355 14.89 -0.56 -36.87
C GLU A 355 15.10 -1.72 -35.90
N ALA A 356 14.00 -2.18 -35.31
CA ALA A 356 13.98 -3.28 -34.37
C ALA A 356 12.75 -4.14 -34.61
N LEU A 357 12.85 -5.42 -34.25
CA LEU A 357 11.70 -6.30 -34.13
C LEU A 357 10.93 -5.90 -32.87
N VAL A 358 9.68 -5.50 -33.03
CA VAL A 358 8.86 -4.97 -31.95
C VAL A 358 7.59 -5.76 -31.77
N ASN A 359 7.16 -5.87 -30.51
CA ASN A 359 5.86 -6.39 -30.14
C ASN A 359 4.78 -5.42 -30.64
N TRP A 360 3.92 -5.89 -31.53
CA TRP A 360 2.81 -5.13 -32.09
C TRP A 360 1.49 -5.67 -31.57
N ASP A 361 0.69 -4.80 -30.96
CA ASP A 361 -0.70 -5.11 -30.63
C ASP A 361 -1.59 -4.84 -31.85
N PRO A 362 -2.19 -5.86 -32.49
CA PRO A 362 -3.01 -5.65 -33.68
C PRO A 362 -4.36 -4.97 -33.37
N VAL A 363 -4.82 -4.98 -32.10
CA VAL A 363 -6.06 -4.35 -31.66
C VAL A 363 -5.82 -2.89 -31.28
N ASP A 364 -4.84 -2.63 -30.38
CA ASP A 364 -4.49 -1.26 -29.97
C ASP A 364 -3.63 -0.52 -31.03
N GLN A 365 -3.17 -1.24 -32.07
CA GLN A 365 -2.35 -0.76 -33.19
C GLN A 365 -1.17 0.09 -32.74
N THR A 366 -0.41 -0.44 -31.79
CA THR A 366 0.75 0.23 -31.21
C THR A 366 1.83 -0.78 -30.89
N VAL A 367 3.07 -0.28 -30.86
CA VAL A 367 4.17 -1.00 -30.24
C VAL A 367 3.94 -1.14 -28.74
N LEU A 368 4.23 -2.33 -28.23
CA LEU A 368 4.28 -2.67 -26.82
C LEU A 368 5.74 -2.88 -26.40
N ALA A 369 6.09 -2.44 -25.20
CA ALA A 369 7.33 -2.89 -24.57
C ALA A 369 7.23 -4.38 -24.20
N ASN A 370 8.36 -5.06 -23.98
CA ASN A 370 8.35 -6.49 -23.61
C ASN A 370 7.53 -6.75 -22.34
N GLU A 371 7.54 -5.80 -21.42
CA GLU A 371 6.84 -5.87 -20.13
C GLU A 371 5.33 -5.66 -20.26
N GLN A 372 4.86 -5.26 -21.44
CA GLN A 372 3.45 -5.10 -21.78
C GLN A 372 2.90 -6.34 -22.52
N VAL A 373 3.71 -7.38 -22.68
CA VAL A 373 3.30 -8.67 -23.20
C VAL A 373 3.27 -9.66 -22.03
N ASP A 374 2.14 -10.34 -21.85
CA ASP A 374 1.99 -11.33 -20.80
C ASP A 374 2.72 -12.64 -21.12
N GLU A 375 2.73 -13.56 -20.17
CA GLU A 375 3.39 -14.87 -20.29
C GLU A 375 2.83 -15.73 -21.45
N ASN A 376 1.61 -15.45 -21.92
CA ASN A 376 0.99 -16.15 -23.05
C ASN A 376 1.31 -15.47 -24.39
N GLY A 377 2.13 -14.42 -24.41
CA GLY A 377 2.42 -13.64 -25.62
C GLY A 377 1.25 -12.77 -26.06
N CYS A 378 0.36 -12.40 -25.15
CA CYS A 378 -0.78 -11.52 -25.41
C CYS A 378 -0.56 -10.14 -24.81
N SER A 379 -1.18 -9.13 -25.42
CA SER A 379 -1.19 -7.78 -24.88
C SER A 379 -1.82 -7.75 -23.50
N TRP A 380 -1.11 -7.18 -22.52
CA TRP A 380 -1.57 -7.06 -21.13
C TRP A 380 -2.92 -6.34 -20.98
N ARG A 381 -3.35 -5.61 -22.01
CA ARG A 381 -4.57 -4.80 -22.00
C ARG A 381 -5.63 -5.28 -22.96
N SER A 382 -5.32 -5.38 -24.26
CA SER A 382 -6.31 -5.78 -25.26
C SER A 382 -6.61 -7.29 -25.19
N GLY A 383 -5.70 -8.07 -24.61
CA GLY A 383 -5.75 -9.54 -24.63
C GLY A 383 -5.44 -10.14 -26.00
N ALA A 384 -5.13 -9.31 -27.01
CA ALA A 384 -4.81 -9.77 -28.36
C ALA A 384 -3.45 -10.47 -28.39
N LYS A 385 -3.32 -11.48 -29.26
CA LYS A 385 -2.03 -12.11 -29.53
C LYS A 385 -1.10 -11.07 -30.17
N VAL A 386 0.09 -10.89 -29.58
CA VAL A 386 1.08 -9.94 -30.07
C VAL A 386 1.73 -10.49 -31.33
N GLU A 387 1.87 -9.63 -32.34
CA GLU A 387 2.59 -9.90 -33.59
C GLU A 387 4.00 -9.30 -33.51
N GLN A 388 4.96 -9.89 -34.23
CA GLN A 388 6.30 -9.31 -34.36
C GLN A 388 6.39 -8.52 -35.67
N LYS A 389 6.83 -7.26 -35.58
CA LYS A 389 6.98 -6.39 -36.76
C LYS A 389 8.30 -5.64 -36.73
N TYR A 390 8.96 -5.49 -37.88
CA TYR A 390 10.09 -4.58 -38.01
C TYR A 390 9.61 -3.15 -38.15
N LEU A 391 9.96 -2.29 -37.19
CA LEU A 391 9.65 -0.86 -37.22
C LEU A 391 10.86 -0.05 -36.78
N LYS A 392 11.04 1.11 -37.42
CA LYS A 392 12.02 2.12 -37.00
C LYS A 392 11.50 2.88 -35.79
N GLN A 393 12.18 2.78 -34.65
CA GLN A 393 11.72 3.29 -33.35
C GLN A 393 12.84 4.03 -32.60
N TRP A 394 12.45 4.86 -31.63
CA TRP A 394 13.37 5.56 -30.74
C TRP A 394 13.66 4.76 -29.47
N PHE A 395 14.93 4.74 -29.08
CA PHE A 395 15.44 4.03 -27.91
C PHE A 395 16.24 4.98 -27.02
N ILE A 396 16.14 4.78 -25.70
CA ILE A 396 17.05 5.36 -24.71
C ILE A 396 18.05 4.27 -24.30
N LYS A 397 19.35 4.58 -24.39
CA LYS A 397 20.48 3.72 -24.09
C LYS A 397 20.70 3.55 -22.58
N THR A 398 19.73 2.92 -21.91
CA THR A 398 19.79 2.65 -20.46
C THR A 398 20.90 1.66 -20.10
N THR A 399 21.30 0.80 -21.05
CA THR A 399 22.43 -0.12 -20.92
C THR A 399 23.74 0.59 -20.58
N SER A 400 23.95 1.83 -21.04
CA SER A 400 25.15 2.62 -20.71
C SER A 400 25.28 2.93 -19.21
N TYR A 401 24.20 2.81 -18.44
CA TYR A 401 24.17 3.02 -16.99
C TYR A 401 24.00 1.71 -16.19
N ALA A 402 23.94 0.56 -16.88
CA ALA A 402 23.63 -0.74 -16.27
C ALA A 402 24.55 -1.07 -15.09
N LYS A 403 25.87 -1.06 -15.31
CA LYS A 403 26.86 -1.31 -14.26
C LYS A 403 26.77 -0.32 -13.09
N ALA A 404 26.65 0.97 -13.38
CA ALA A 404 26.56 2.01 -12.36
C ALA A 404 25.30 1.87 -11.48
N MET A 405 24.18 1.48 -12.08
CA MET A 405 22.93 1.20 -11.36
C MET A 405 22.99 -0.14 -10.62
N LEU A 406 23.62 -1.17 -11.17
CA LEU A 406 23.81 -2.45 -10.48
C LEU A 406 24.63 -2.26 -9.20
N ASP A 407 25.77 -1.57 -9.30
CA ASP A 407 26.68 -1.36 -8.16
C ASP A 407 26.01 -0.53 -7.05
N ALA A 408 25.26 0.51 -7.44
CA ALA A 408 24.55 1.38 -6.50
C ALA A 408 23.43 0.67 -5.73
N LEU A 409 22.96 -0.51 -6.17
CA LEU A 409 21.97 -1.28 -5.38
C LEU A 409 22.52 -1.68 -4.01
N SER A 410 23.82 -1.88 -3.88
CA SER A 410 24.43 -2.24 -2.59
C SER A 410 24.22 -1.16 -1.53
N ASP A 411 24.25 0.12 -1.93
CA ASP A 411 24.16 1.29 -1.05
C ASP A 411 22.72 1.66 -0.63
N LEU A 412 21.69 1.13 -1.30
CA LEU A 412 20.29 1.51 -1.04
C LEU A 412 19.73 0.85 0.24
N PRO A 413 19.36 1.57 1.31
CA PRO A 413 18.85 0.93 2.51
C PRO A 413 17.39 0.51 2.38
N GLU A 414 17.04 -0.67 2.90
CA GLU A 414 15.63 -1.09 3.10
C GLU A 414 14.79 -1.23 1.81
N TRP A 415 15.43 -1.48 0.66
CA TRP A 415 14.75 -1.83 -0.62
C TRP A 415 14.45 -3.35 -0.72
N TYR A 416 13.85 -3.92 0.32
CA TYR A 416 13.67 -5.37 0.45
C TYR A 416 12.88 -5.97 -0.72
N GLY A 417 13.44 -6.99 -1.37
CA GLY A 417 12.83 -7.67 -2.52
C GLY A 417 12.95 -6.90 -3.84
N ILE A 418 13.11 -5.57 -3.83
CA ILE A 418 13.25 -4.74 -5.03
C ILE A 418 14.67 -4.85 -5.59
N LYS A 419 15.69 -4.88 -4.72
CA LYS A 419 17.09 -5.00 -5.14
C LYS A 419 17.33 -6.25 -5.96
N GLU A 420 16.85 -7.40 -5.49
CA GLU A 420 17.05 -8.67 -6.16
C GLU A 420 16.34 -8.71 -7.52
N MET A 421 15.13 -8.15 -7.61
CA MET A 421 14.42 -8.03 -8.88
C MET A 421 15.15 -7.13 -9.87
N GLN A 422 15.67 -5.98 -9.43
CA GLN A 422 16.45 -5.09 -10.31
C GLN A 422 17.82 -5.69 -10.67
N ALA A 423 18.51 -6.36 -9.76
CA ALA A 423 19.76 -7.04 -10.05
C ALA A 423 19.56 -8.14 -11.10
N ASN A 424 18.52 -8.97 -10.93
CA ASN A 424 18.18 -10.00 -11.92
C ASN A 424 17.75 -9.41 -13.27
N TRP A 425 17.01 -8.29 -13.24
CA TRP A 425 16.61 -7.57 -14.45
C TRP A 425 17.79 -6.98 -15.22
N ILE A 426 18.72 -6.34 -14.50
CA ILE A 426 19.92 -5.75 -15.10
C ILE A 426 20.86 -6.86 -15.57
N GLY A 427 20.96 -7.98 -14.86
CA GLY A 427 21.89 -9.06 -15.16
C GLY A 427 23.36 -8.71 -14.87
N ASP A 428 24.24 -9.70 -15.04
CA ASP A 428 25.66 -9.54 -14.75
C ASP A 428 26.32 -8.60 -15.77
N SER A 429 26.67 -7.40 -15.31
CA SER A 429 27.25 -6.35 -16.16
C SER A 429 28.75 -6.52 -16.35
N VAL A 430 29.14 -7.64 -16.97
CA VAL A 430 30.54 -8.04 -17.19
C VAL A 430 31.03 -7.76 -18.62
N GLY A 431 30.14 -7.71 -19.60
CA GLY A 431 30.46 -7.48 -20.99
C GLY A 431 30.11 -6.08 -21.47
N CYS A 432 30.32 -5.80 -22.76
CA CYS A 432 29.88 -4.57 -23.38
C CYS A 432 29.64 -4.73 -24.89
N TYR A 433 28.90 -3.79 -25.46
CA TYR A 433 28.80 -3.63 -26.91
C TYR A 433 29.97 -2.81 -27.46
N LEU A 434 30.46 -3.21 -28.64
CA LEU A 434 31.43 -2.46 -29.44
C LEU A 434 30.89 -2.26 -30.86
N ASP A 435 31.18 -1.10 -31.44
CA ASP A 435 30.69 -0.72 -32.77
C ASP A 435 31.64 -1.17 -33.89
N PHE A 436 31.04 -1.67 -34.96
CA PHE A 436 31.73 -2.09 -36.19
C PHE A 436 31.14 -1.39 -37.41
N MET A 437 31.99 -1.08 -38.39
CA MET A 437 31.57 -0.56 -39.70
C MET A 437 31.52 -1.70 -40.71
N LEU A 438 30.38 -1.90 -41.37
CA LEU A 438 30.18 -2.98 -42.32
C LEU A 438 30.77 -2.65 -43.70
N LYS A 439 31.40 -3.64 -44.32
CA LYS A 439 31.93 -3.61 -45.67
C LYS A 439 31.40 -4.78 -46.48
N VAL A 440 31.26 -4.57 -47.79
CA VAL A 440 31.01 -5.63 -48.77
C VAL A 440 32.01 -5.46 -49.91
N ASP A 441 32.67 -6.54 -50.30
CA ASP A 441 33.70 -6.54 -51.34
C ASP A 441 34.77 -5.45 -51.12
N GLY A 442 35.19 -5.26 -49.87
CA GLY A 442 36.18 -4.27 -49.45
C GLY A 442 35.70 -2.80 -49.42
N LYS A 443 34.43 -2.52 -49.79
CA LYS A 443 33.86 -1.18 -49.79
C LYS A 443 32.99 -0.94 -48.55
N VAL A 444 33.17 0.22 -47.91
CA VAL A 444 32.38 0.64 -46.75
C VAL A 444 30.95 0.93 -47.17
N THR A 445 30.00 0.33 -46.44
CA THR A 445 28.56 0.41 -46.71
C THR A 445 27.90 1.63 -46.04
N GLY A 446 28.54 2.16 -44.98
CA GLY A 446 27.97 3.19 -44.11
C GLY A 446 27.05 2.63 -43.02
N GLU A 447 26.71 1.34 -43.05
CA GLU A 447 25.96 0.68 -41.98
C GLU A 447 26.89 0.30 -40.82
N LYS A 448 26.44 0.61 -39.59
CA LYS A 448 27.13 0.22 -38.36
C LYS A 448 26.41 -0.94 -37.69
N LEU A 449 27.18 -1.85 -37.10
CA LEU A 449 26.70 -2.99 -36.32
C LEU A 449 27.33 -2.94 -34.93
N ALA A 450 26.51 -2.90 -33.88
CA ALA A 450 26.97 -3.05 -32.50
C ALA A 450 26.91 -4.53 -32.12
N ALA A 451 28.00 -5.08 -31.61
CA ALA A 451 28.09 -6.49 -31.24
C ALA A 451 28.53 -6.64 -29.78
N TYR A 452 27.91 -7.57 -29.05
CA TYR A 452 28.22 -7.80 -27.64
C TYR A 452 29.39 -8.79 -27.45
N THR A 453 30.23 -8.54 -26.44
CA THR A 453 31.24 -9.49 -25.97
C THR A 453 31.22 -9.62 -24.45
N TYR A 454 31.44 -10.84 -23.96
CA TYR A 454 31.60 -11.14 -22.53
C TYR A 454 33.01 -10.87 -22.02
N THR A 455 34.00 -10.79 -22.92
CA THR A 455 35.43 -10.63 -22.63
C THR A 455 36.01 -9.48 -23.44
N PRO A 456 35.55 -8.23 -23.22
CA PRO A 456 35.94 -7.09 -24.04
C PRO A 456 37.45 -6.82 -24.03
N GLU A 457 38.15 -7.16 -22.96
CA GLU A 457 39.61 -7.08 -22.88
C GLU A 457 40.31 -7.96 -23.93
N ALA A 458 39.68 -9.05 -24.37
CA ALA A 458 40.22 -10.01 -25.33
C ALA A 458 39.85 -9.69 -26.80
N ILE A 459 39.35 -8.49 -27.09
CA ILE A 459 38.79 -8.13 -28.41
C ILE A 459 39.79 -8.29 -29.58
N TYR A 460 41.09 -8.18 -29.35
CA TYR A 460 42.11 -8.40 -30.39
C TYR A 460 42.20 -9.86 -30.86
N GLY A 461 41.62 -10.80 -30.09
CA GLY A 461 41.48 -12.21 -30.46
C GLY A 461 40.20 -12.50 -31.24
N ALA A 462 39.40 -11.48 -31.58
CA ALA A 462 38.17 -11.68 -32.33
C ALA A 462 38.45 -12.24 -33.72
N SER A 463 37.63 -13.19 -34.16
CA SER A 463 37.77 -13.83 -35.47
C SER A 463 36.57 -13.62 -36.38
N HIS A 464 35.40 -13.33 -35.82
CA HIS A 464 34.17 -13.04 -36.56
C HIS A 464 33.13 -12.33 -35.67
N ILE A 465 32.08 -11.82 -36.32
CA ILE A 465 30.86 -11.36 -35.65
C ILE A 465 29.74 -12.32 -36.01
N TYR A 466 28.97 -12.76 -35.01
CA TYR A 466 27.75 -13.50 -35.19
C TYR A 466 26.55 -12.56 -35.34
N ILE A 467 25.66 -12.88 -36.27
CA ILE A 467 24.26 -12.40 -36.28
C ILE A 467 23.31 -13.60 -36.31
N LEU A 468 22.14 -13.46 -35.69
CA LEU A 468 21.09 -14.49 -35.78
C LEU A 468 20.42 -14.51 -37.16
N PRO A 469 19.85 -15.66 -37.57
CA PRO A 469 19.04 -15.75 -38.80
C PRO A 469 17.91 -14.72 -38.85
N GLU A 470 17.30 -14.42 -37.71
CA GLU A 470 16.18 -13.48 -37.61
C GLU A 470 16.62 -12.01 -37.61
N HIS A 471 17.92 -11.71 -37.63
CA HIS A 471 18.46 -10.36 -37.44
C HIS A 471 17.95 -9.35 -38.49
N LYS A 472 17.88 -8.06 -38.10
CA LYS A 472 17.37 -6.97 -38.97
C LYS A 472 18.13 -6.80 -40.28
N LEU A 473 19.40 -7.21 -40.35
CA LEU A 473 20.17 -7.19 -41.60
C LEU A 473 19.62 -8.18 -42.64
N LEU A 474 18.92 -9.24 -42.23
CA LEU A 474 18.27 -10.21 -43.13
C LEU A 474 16.81 -9.87 -43.43
N HIS A 475 16.12 -9.23 -42.50
CA HIS A 475 14.67 -9.09 -42.57
C HIS A 475 14.16 -7.65 -42.65
N GLY A 476 14.93 -6.69 -42.14
CA GLY A 476 14.61 -5.26 -42.14
C GLY A 476 14.88 -4.57 -43.48
N ASN A 477 15.15 -3.27 -43.42
CA ASN A 477 15.41 -2.37 -44.54
C ASN A 477 16.91 -2.05 -44.74
N SER A 478 17.78 -3.04 -44.50
CA SER A 478 19.22 -2.92 -44.74
C SER A 478 19.54 -2.98 -46.24
N SER A 479 20.56 -2.24 -46.68
CA SER A 479 21.12 -2.34 -48.03
C SER A 479 21.82 -3.69 -48.27
N LEU A 480 22.16 -4.40 -47.19
CA LEU A 480 22.87 -5.69 -47.21
C LEU A 480 21.93 -6.90 -47.22
N LYS A 481 20.62 -6.65 -47.20
CA LYS A 481 19.59 -7.69 -47.08
C LYS A 481 19.74 -8.81 -48.11
N GLU A 482 19.86 -8.46 -49.38
CA GLU A 482 19.95 -9.45 -50.46
C GLU A 482 21.22 -10.30 -50.36
N VAL A 483 22.33 -9.71 -49.91
CA VAL A 483 23.61 -10.41 -49.70
C VAL A 483 23.45 -11.43 -48.58
N PHE A 484 22.97 -11.01 -47.41
CA PHE A 484 22.79 -11.91 -46.28
C PHE A 484 21.75 -13.00 -46.55
N GLN A 485 20.62 -12.69 -47.21
CA GLN A 485 19.60 -13.69 -47.53
C GLN A 485 20.10 -14.75 -48.52
N ARG A 486 20.88 -14.34 -49.52
CA ARG A 486 21.46 -15.26 -50.52
C ARG A 486 22.49 -16.21 -49.90
N GLU A 487 23.26 -15.70 -48.94
CA GLU A 487 24.37 -16.43 -48.32
C GLU A 487 23.96 -17.20 -47.06
N PHE A 488 22.71 -17.03 -46.60
CA PHE A 488 22.16 -17.76 -45.46
C PHE A 488 21.88 -19.23 -45.80
N ILE A 489 22.43 -20.14 -45.00
CA ILE A 489 22.17 -21.57 -45.08
C ILE A 489 21.49 -22.02 -43.78
N PRO A 490 20.19 -22.39 -43.81
CA PRO A 490 19.46 -22.80 -42.61
C PRO A 490 20.12 -23.97 -41.87
N GLY A 491 20.28 -23.82 -40.55
CA GLY A 491 20.83 -24.86 -39.67
C GLY A 491 22.35 -25.04 -39.74
N LYS A 492 23.09 -24.15 -40.43
CA LYS A 492 24.55 -24.15 -40.47
C LYS A 492 25.10 -22.73 -40.35
N ASP A 493 26.29 -22.60 -39.75
CA ASP A 493 26.98 -21.32 -39.68
C ASP A 493 27.38 -20.92 -41.10
N SER A 494 26.94 -19.73 -41.52
CA SER A 494 27.10 -19.25 -42.89
C SER A 494 28.09 -18.09 -42.91
N LEU A 495 29.28 -18.33 -43.46
CA LEU A 495 30.27 -17.29 -43.72
C LEU A 495 29.77 -16.38 -44.85
N THR A 496 29.75 -15.07 -44.62
CA THR A 496 29.25 -14.10 -45.61
C THR A 496 30.39 -13.33 -46.27
N SER A 497 30.11 -12.75 -47.42
CA SER A 497 30.98 -11.78 -48.10
C SER A 497 31.07 -10.44 -47.38
N VAL A 498 30.25 -10.23 -46.34
CA VAL A 498 30.24 -9.03 -45.52
C VAL A 498 31.32 -9.13 -44.43
N THR A 499 32.18 -8.12 -44.36
CA THR A 499 33.16 -7.95 -43.29
C THR A 499 32.78 -6.76 -42.41
N ALA A 500 33.34 -6.73 -41.21
CA ALA A 500 33.07 -5.74 -40.17
C ALA A 500 34.39 -5.23 -39.61
N VAL A 501 34.62 -3.92 -39.69
CA VAL A 501 35.80 -3.26 -39.13
C VAL A 501 35.49 -2.78 -37.73
N ASN A 502 36.18 -3.32 -36.73
CA ASN A 502 36.07 -2.87 -35.35
C ASN A 502 36.55 -1.42 -35.22
N LEU A 503 35.68 -0.51 -34.77
CA LEU A 503 36.02 0.91 -34.69
C LEU A 503 36.99 1.24 -33.53
N LEU A 504 37.21 0.31 -32.60
CA LEU A 504 38.18 0.44 -31.52
C LEU A 504 39.58 0.00 -31.96
N THR A 505 39.69 -1.24 -32.50
CA THR A 505 40.96 -1.91 -32.82
C THR A 505 41.40 -1.76 -34.27
N SER A 506 40.50 -1.29 -35.16
CA SER A 506 40.66 -1.27 -36.62
C SER A 506 40.81 -2.66 -37.28
N GLN A 507 40.60 -3.75 -36.53
CA GLN A 507 40.63 -5.11 -37.05
C GLN A 507 39.41 -5.37 -37.93
N GLU A 508 39.62 -5.94 -39.11
CA GLU A 508 38.56 -6.37 -40.02
C GLU A 508 38.33 -7.87 -39.87
N ILE A 509 37.08 -8.25 -39.57
CA ILE A 509 36.66 -9.64 -39.35
C ILE A 509 35.36 -9.94 -40.12
N PRO A 510 35.13 -11.18 -40.58
CA PRO A 510 33.91 -11.53 -41.30
C PRO A 510 32.66 -11.51 -40.40
N VAL A 511 31.51 -11.28 -41.02
CA VAL A 511 30.20 -11.49 -40.41
C VAL A 511 29.71 -12.90 -40.76
N VAL A 512 29.26 -13.63 -39.75
CA VAL A 512 28.78 -15.01 -39.84
C VAL A 512 27.31 -15.04 -39.39
N ILE A 513 26.45 -15.65 -40.21
CA ILE A 513 25.08 -15.94 -39.79
C ILE A 513 25.10 -17.25 -39.02
N SER A 514 24.68 -17.19 -37.75
CA SER A 514 24.71 -18.32 -36.83
C SER A 514 23.76 -19.45 -37.27
N ALA A 515 24.19 -20.69 -37.07
CA ALA A 515 23.33 -21.87 -37.20
C ALA A 515 22.20 -21.89 -36.15
N LYS A 516 22.45 -21.28 -34.98
CA LYS A 516 21.50 -21.20 -33.86
C LYS A 516 20.38 -20.21 -34.20
N SER A 517 19.16 -20.57 -33.80
CA SER A 517 17.97 -19.70 -33.86
C SER A 517 18.06 -18.53 -32.87
N ASP A 518 18.77 -18.72 -31.77
CA ASP A 518 18.84 -17.81 -30.64
C ASP A 518 20.22 -17.87 -29.96
N PHE A 519 20.63 -16.75 -29.37
CA PHE A 519 21.73 -16.72 -28.41
C PHE A 519 21.16 -16.71 -26.99
N GLN A 520 22.05 -16.75 -25.98
CA GLN A 520 21.60 -16.57 -24.61
C GLN A 520 20.90 -15.22 -24.43
N ASN A 521 19.77 -15.25 -23.73
CA ASN A 521 19.00 -14.08 -23.30
C ASN A 521 18.48 -13.22 -24.46
N CYS A 522 18.96 -11.98 -24.58
CA CYS A 522 18.40 -10.97 -25.48
C CYS A 522 19.32 -10.58 -26.64
N LEU A 523 20.43 -11.30 -26.84
CA LEU A 523 21.40 -10.99 -27.88
C LEU A 523 20.95 -11.46 -29.25
N ASP A 524 21.10 -10.59 -30.25
CA ASP A 524 20.95 -10.91 -31.67
C ASP A 524 22.29 -10.80 -32.44
N THR A 525 23.30 -10.18 -31.82
CA THR A 525 24.65 -9.96 -32.35
C THR A 525 25.71 -10.19 -31.28
N LYS A 526 26.71 -11.04 -31.56
CA LYS A 526 27.81 -11.39 -30.62
C LYS A 526 29.17 -11.34 -31.33
N ILE A 527 30.23 -10.99 -30.62
CA ILE A 527 31.61 -11.10 -31.10
C ILE A 527 32.15 -12.49 -30.76
N GLY A 528 32.67 -13.21 -31.75
CA GLY A 528 33.33 -14.50 -31.56
C GLY A 528 34.81 -14.32 -31.23
N ILE A 529 35.23 -14.76 -30.04
CA ILE A 529 36.61 -14.66 -29.56
C ILE A 529 37.13 -16.06 -29.19
N PRO A 530 37.67 -16.82 -30.17
CA PRO A 530 38.12 -18.20 -29.99
C PRO A 530 39.04 -18.46 -28.81
N SER A 531 39.97 -17.55 -28.52
CA SER A 531 40.94 -17.69 -27.43
C SER A 531 40.30 -17.68 -26.02
N THR A 532 39.04 -17.26 -25.90
CA THR A 532 38.32 -17.20 -24.62
C THR A 532 37.07 -18.07 -24.58
N ASN A 533 36.65 -18.64 -25.72
CA ASN A 533 35.43 -19.40 -25.83
C ASN A 533 35.58 -20.59 -26.80
N PRO A 534 35.46 -21.84 -26.30
CA PRO A 534 35.59 -23.05 -27.12
C PRO A 534 34.55 -23.18 -28.26
N GLU A 535 33.33 -22.65 -28.10
CA GLU A 535 32.33 -22.67 -29.17
C GLU A 535 32.74 -21.75 -30.32
N ASP A 536 33.21 -20.53 -29.98
CA ASP A 536 33.71 -19.58 -30.96
C ASP A 536 34.94 -20.16 -31.70
N ALA A 537 35.79 -20.92 -31.00
CA ALA A 537 36.94 -21.62 -31.59
C ALA A 537 36.51 -22.74 -32.55
N ALA A 538 35.50 -23.53 -32.22
CA ALA A 538 34.97 -24.56 -33.09
C ALA A 538 34.39 -23.97 -34.39
N VAL A 539 33.66 -22.86 -34.30
CA VAL A 539 33.14 -22.16 -35.49
C VAL A 539 34.28 -21.59 -36.34
N ALA A 540 35.27 -20.95 -35.72
CA ALA A 540 36.43 -20.43 -36.44
C ALA A 540 37.18 -21.55 -37.19
N GLN A 541 37.39 -22.71 -36.55
CA GLN A 541 38.02 -23.87 -37.19
C GLN A 541 37.18 -24.44 -38.35
N ASN A 542 35.87 -24.62 -38.14
CA ASN A 542 34.96 -25.15 -39.14
C ASN A 542 34.85 -24.26 -40.39
N LEU A 543 34.95 -22.94 -40.21
CA LEU A 543 34.89 -21.96 -41.29
C LEU A 543 36.27 -21.55 -41.82
N GLY A 544 37.36 -22.11 -41.27
CA GLY A 544 38.73 -21.79 -41.69
C GLY A 544 39.18 -20.35 -41.37
N LEU A 545 38.66 -19.76 -40.30
CA LEU A 545 38.95 -18.38 -39.88
C LEU A 545 40.20 -18.32 -39.01
N SER A 546 41.13 -17.43 -39.35
CA SER A 546 42.32 -17.17 -38.53
C SER A 546 41.99 -16.29 -37.32
N PHE A 547 42.66 -16.54 -36.19
CA PHE A 547 42.56 -15.73 -34.98
C PHE A 547 43.90 -15.72 -34.22
N THR A 548 44.05 -14.78 -33.30
CA THR A 548 45.29 -14.61 -32.51
C THR A 548 45.04 -14.95 -31.05
N GLU A 549 45.97 -15.68 -30.43
CA GLU A 549 45.95 -15.88 -28.97
C GLU A 549 46.26 -14.58 -28.24
N VAL A 550 45.38 -14.19 -27.32
CA VAL A 550 45.47 -12.92 -26.59
C VAL A 550 45.59 -13.06 -25.07
N LEU A 551 45.53 -14.29 -24.56
CA LEU A 551 45.70 -14.59 -23.14
C LEU A 551 46.91 -15.51 -22.93
N GLU A 552 47.71 -15.19 -21.93
CA GLU A 552 48.76 -16.03 -21.39
C GLU A 552 48.45 -16.33 -19.92
N VAL A 553 48.42 -17.62 -19.56
CA VAL A 553 48.29 -18.06 -18.16
C VAL A 553 49.69 -18.16 -17.56
N LEU A 554 49.95 -17.35 -16.54
CA LEU A 554 51.21 -17.33 -15.81
C LEU A 554 51.31 -18.53 -14.83
N PRO A 555 52.53 -18.90 -14.37
CA PRO A 555 52.71 -20.03 -13.45
C PRO A 555 51.97 -19.90 -12.10
N ASP A 556 51.61 -18.68 -11.70
CA ASP A 556 50.83 -18.39 -10.49
C ASP A 556 49.30 -18.46 -10.70
N GLY A 557 48.86 -18.78 -11.93
CA GLY A 557 47.46 -18.87 -12.32
C GLY A 557 46.83 -17.53 -12.72
N LEU A 558 47.57 -16.42 -12.71
CA LEU A 558 47.08 -15.14 -13.21
C LEU A 558 47.11 -15.09 -14.74
N GLU A 559 46.13 -14.39 -15.32
CA GLU A 559 46.03 -14.21 -16.76
C GLU A 559 46.51 -12.82 -17.18
N LYS A 560 47.36 -12.80 -18.22
CA LYS A 560 47.97 -11.59 -18.76
C LYS A 560 47.63 -11.45 -20.24
N MET A 561 47.44 -10.21 -20.69
CA MET A 561 47.15 -9.92 -22.08
C MET A 561 48.42 -10.02 -22.93
N ILE A 562 48.34 -10.75 -24.04
CA ILE A 562 49.35 -10.82 -25.10
C ILE A 562 48.73 -10.41 -26.43
N ASN A 563 49.54 -10.00 -27.41
CA ASN A 563 49.08 -9.64 -28.77
C ASN A 563 47.86 -8.69 -28.83
N SER A 564 47.71 -7.82 -27.83
CA SER A 564 46.49 -7.02 -27.60
C SER A 564 46.75 -5.53 -27.78
N GLY A 565 47.61 -5.18 -28.75
CA GLY A 565 48.03 -3.80 -29.00
C GLY A 565 48.64 -3.16 -27.74
N GLU A 566 48.15 -1.98 -27.39
CA GLU A 566 48.59 -1.20 -26.22
C GLU A 566 48.23 -1.81 -24.85
N PHE A 567 47.36 -2.82 -24.82
CA PHE A 567 46.99 -3.53 -23.59
C PHE A 567 47.89 -4.74 -23.31
N THR A 568 48.79 -5.08 -24.23
CA THR A 568 49.78 -6.15 -24.04
C THR A 568 50.60 -5.90 -22.79
N GLY A 569 50.67 -6.89 -21.91
CA GLY A 569 51.39 -6.77 -20.65
C GLY A 569 50.53 -6.47 -19.43
N MET A 570 49.28 -6.06 -19.61
CA MET A 570 48.34 -5.81 -18.50
C MET A 570 47.71 -7.11 -17.99
N THR A 571 47.27 -7.12 -16.73
CA THR A 571 46.34 -8.15 -16.25
C THR A 571 44.97 -7.99 -16.92
N ARG A 572 44.14 -9.05 -16.95
CA ARG A 572 42.79 -8.96 -17.54
C ARG A 572 41.94 -7.84 -16.96
N GLN A 573 41.99 -7.62 -15.65
CA GLN A 573 41.19 -6.59 -14.99
C GLN A 573 41.65 -5.16 -15.34
N GLU A 574 42.97 -4.95 -15.44
CA GLU A 574 43.53 -3.66 -15.88
C GLU A 574 43.19 -3.39 -17.35
N ALA A 575 43.34 -4.40 -18.20
CA ALA A 575 43.01 -4.32 -19.62
C ALA A 575 41.52 -4.04 -19.83
N LEU A 576 40.62 -4.72 -19.12
CA LEU A 576 39.18 -4.46 -19.15
C LEU A 576 38.87 -2.99 -18.86
N LYS A 577 39.46 -2.44 -17.79
CA LYS A 577 39.25 -1.05 -17.39
C LYS A 577 39.79 -0.07 -18.44
N ALA A 578 41.02 -0.30 -18.91
CA ALA A 578 41.68 0.58 -19.89
C ALA A 578 40.96 0.54 -21.25
N LEU A 579 40.58 -0.64 -21.71
CA LEU A 579 39.92 -0.84 -23.00
C LEU A 579 38.51 -0.26 -23.02
N THR A 580 37.71 -0.53 -21.99
CA THR A 580 36.36 0.06 -21.89
C THR A 580 36.41 1.58 -21.76
N GLN A 581 37.41 2.13 -21.06
CA GLN A 581 37.64 3.58 -21.02
C GLN A 581 38.01 4.14 -22.40
N GLN A 582 38.89 3.46 -23.14
CA GLN A 582 39.28 3.88 -24.47
C GLN A 582 38.08 3.83 -25.44
N ALA A 583 37.29 2.75 -25.42
CA ALA A 583 36.09 2.61 -26.23
C ALA A 583 35.06 3.73 -25.97
N ARG A 584 34.83 4.08 -24.70
CA ARG A 584 33.98 5.22 -24.33
C ARG A 584 34.53 6.55 -24.84
N SER A 585 35.85 6.76 -24.75
CA SER A 585 36.50 7.99 -25.23
C SER A 585 36.45 8.15 -26.75
N LYS A 586 36.48 7.03 -27.49
CA LYS A 586 36.34 6.99 -28.95
C LYS A 586 34.88 6.95 -29.40
N GLU A 587 33.93 6.84 -28.48
CA GLU A 587 32.49 6.80 -28.74
C GLU A 587 32.06 5.59 -29.60
N VAL A 588 32.68 4.44 -29.33
CA VAL A 588 32.49 3.18 -30.08
C VAL A 588 31.98 2.04 -29.18
N GLY A 589 31.37 2.39 -28.05
CA GLY A 589 30.86 1.45 -27.04
C GLY A 589 31.69 1.41 -25.76
N GLY A 590 31.78 0.24 -25.13
CA GLY A 590 32.57 0.04 -23.90
C GLY A 590 31.85 0.35 -22.59
N ASP A 591 30.54 0.59 -22.61
CA ASP A 591 29.74 0.65 -21.38
C ASP A 591 29.44 -0.76 -20.90
N LEU A 592 29.81 -1.07 -19.65
CA LEU A 592 29.57 -2.38 -19.08
C LEU A 592 28.08 -2.61 -18.85
N THR A 593 27.57 -3.71 -19.41
CA THR A 593 26.17 -4.12 -19.36
C THR A 593 26.08 -5.64 -19.41
N SER A 594 24.89 -6.19 -19.20
CA SER A 594 24.62 -7.61 -19.40
C SER A 594 24.08 -7.90 -20.80
N ASP A 595 23.99 -9.19 -21.10
CA ASP A 595 23.34 -9.79 -22.27
C ASP A 595 21.80 -9.91 -22.13
N LYS A 596 21.25 -9.57 -20.96
CA LYS A 596 19.80 -9.60 -20.67
C LYS A 596 19.13 -8.25 -20.88
N LEU A 597 19.82 -7.17 -20.50
CA LEU A 597 19.23 -5.85 -20.47
C LEU A 597 19.14 -5.27 -21.89
N ARG A 598 17.92 -4.84 -22.26
CA ARG A 598 17.69 -4.10 -23.51
C ARG A 598 17.60 -2.61 -23.26
N ASP A 599 17.94 -1.84 -24.29
CA ASP A 599 17.66 -0.41 -24.29
C ASP A 599 16.15 -0.16 -24.33
N TRP A 600 15.76 0.97 -23.74
CA TRP A 600 14.36 1.30 -23.53
C TRP A 600 13.71 1.87 -24.78
N LEU A 601 12.79 1.11 -25.38
CA LEU A 601 11.97 1.53 -26.51
C LEU A 601 10.87 2.51 -26.06
N ILE A 602 10.99 3.78 -26.47
CA ILE A 602 10.10 4.86 -26.03
C ILE A 602 9.08 5.32 -27.07
N SER A 603 9.26 4.99 -28.36
CA SER A 603 8.30 5.34 -29.41
C SER A 603 6.93 4.70 -29.19
N ARG A 604 5.86 5.48 -29.33
CA ARG A 604 4.46 5.00 -29.35
C ARG A 604 3.73 5.67 -30.53
N GLN A 605 3.03 4.88 -31.35
CA GLN A 605 2.27 5.35 -32.51
C GLN A 605 0.88 5.85 -32.10
N ARG A 606 0.85 6.71 -31.09
CA ARG A 606 -0.37 7.14 -30.40
C ARG A 606 -0.43 8.67 -30.39
N TYR A 607 -1.62 9.20 -30.13
CA TYR A 607 -1.80 10.65 -30.06
C TYR A 607 -1.54 11.17 -28.65
N TRP A 608 -2.06 10.48 -27.63
CA TRP A 608 -2.05 10.98 -26.26
C TRP A 608 -0.75 10.68 -25.51
N GLY A 609 0.34 11.33 -25.91
CA GLY A 609 1.65 11.25 -25.26
C GLY A 609 2.52 12.47 -25.58
N THR A 610 3.67 12.58 -24.91
CA THR A 610 4.61 13.68 -25.15
C THR A 610 5.21 13.59 -26.56
N PRO A 611 5.04 14.59 -27.45
CA PRO A 611 5.63 14.55 -28.79
C PRO A 611 7.16 14.47 -28.72
N ILE A 612 7.76 13.60 -29.54
CA ILE A 612 9.22 13.50 -29.65
C ILE A 612 9.74 14.77 -30.37
N PRO A 613 10.65 15.57 -29.76
CA PRO A 613 11.06 16.88 -30.29
C PRO A 613 12.15 16.74 -31.36
N ILE A 614 11.87 15.95 -32.40
CA ILE A 614 12.76 15.71 -33.54
C ILE A 614 12.06 16.10 -34.85
N VAL A 615 12.84 16.65 -35.77
CA VAL A 615 12.45 16.97 -37.14
C VAL A 615 13.31 16.16 -38.11
N HIS A 616 12.66 15.46 -39.04
CA HIS A 616 13.27 14.68 -40.10
C HIS A 616 13.46 15.55 -41.35
N CYS A 617 14.71 15.84 -41.67
CA CYS A 617 15.11 16.59 -42.86
C CYS A 617 15.85 15.67 -43.84
N GLN A 618 15.52 15.73 -45.13
CA GLN A 618 16.18 14.91 -46.15
C GLN A 618 17.70 15.18 -46.26
N THR A 619 18.11 16.43 -46.01
CA THR A 619 19.53 16.83 -46.09
C THR A 619 20.26 16.67 -44.75
N CYS A 620 19.61 16.99 -43.63
CA CYS A 620 20.26 17.05 -42.32
C CYS A 620 20.03 15.80 -41.45
N GLY A 621 19.16 14.87 -41.87
CA GLY A 621 18.73 13.73 -41.07
C GLY A 621 17.79 14.12 -39.93
N SER A 622 17.91 13.42 -38.81
CA SER A 622 17.16 13.70 -37.58
C SER A 622 17.78 14.88 -36.83
N VAL A 623 17.05 15.99 -36.71
CA VAL A 623 17.52 17.22 -36.07
C VAL A 623 16.64 17.53 -34.86
N PRO A 624 17.21 17.78 -33.66
CA PRO A 624 16.41 18.18 -32.50
C PRO A 624 15.78 19.55 -32.73
N VAL A 625 14.56 19.74 -32.21
CA VAL A 625 13.91 21.04 -32.14
C VAL A 625 14.71 21.96 -31.19
N PRO A 626 14.95 23.24 -31.53
CA PRO A 626 15.64 24.18 -30.65
C PRO A 626 14.95 24.34 -29.30
N TYR A 627 15.70 24.65 -28.23
CA TYR A 627 15.15 24.76 -26.88
C TYR A 627 14.11 25.87 -26.74
N GLU A 628 14.32 26.98 -27.44
CA GLU A 628 13.43 28.13 -27.52
C GLU A 628 12.09 27.84 -28.21
N ASP A 629 12.06 26.81 -29.07
CA ASP A 629 10.86 26.37 -29.80
C ASP A 629 10.06 25.31 -29.02
N LEU A 630 10.53 24.93 -27.81
CA LEU A 630 9.79 24.02 -26.94
C LEU A 630 8.69 24.75 -26.15
N PRO A 631 7.54 24.10 -25.90
CA PRO A 631 7.22 22.72 -26.26
C PRO A 631 6.75 22.55 -27.71
N VAL A 632 7.03 21.38 -28.29
CA VAL A 632 6.26 20.89 -29.43
C VAL A 632 4.89 20.45 -28.89
N VAL A 633 3.88 21.29 -29.08
CA VAL A 633 2.53 21.08 -28.54
C VAL A 633 1.75 20.08 -29.39
N LEU A 634 0.98 19.19 -28.75
CA LEU A 634 0.04 18.30 -29.44
C LEU A 634 -1.02 19.11 -30.21
N PRO A 635 -1.31 18.80 -31.49
CA PRO A 635 -2.36 19.45 -32.24
C PRO A 635 -3.73 19.04 -31.72
N ASN A 636 -4.74 19.90 -31.82
CA ASN A 636 -6.11 19.52 -31.48
C ASN A 636 -6.74 18.70 -32.61
N ILE A 637 -7.00 17.41 -32.40
CA ILE A 637 -7.57 16.50 -33.40
C ILE A 637 -9.03 16.20 -33.07
N THR A 638 -9.94 16.38 -34.04
CA THR A 638 -11.38 16.17 -33.85
C THR A 638 -11.86 14.74 -34.08
N THR A 639 -11.07 13.91 -34.78
CA THR A 639 -11.51 12.57 -35.23
C THR A 639 -10.52 11.49 -34.79
N PHE A 640 -10.87 10.72 -33.76
CA PHE A 640 -10.14 9.52 -33.35
C PHE A 640 -10.77 8.30 -34.00
N MET A 641 -10.24 7.84 -35.13
CA MET A 641 -10.77 6.64 -35.79
C MET A 641 -10.42 5.34 -35.07
N GLY A 642 -9.59 5.39 -34.01
CA GLY A 642 -9.19 4.23 -33.20
C GLY A 642 -8.47 3.11 -33.96
N LYS A 643 -8.25 3.28 -35.28
CA LYS A 643 -7.72 2.31 -36.23
C LYS A 643 -6.88 3.06 -37.26
N GLY A 644 -5.58 2.77 -37.33
CA GLY A 644 -4.62 3.30 -38.31
C GLY A 644 -3.26 3.68 -37.71
N THR A 645 -2.36 4.16 -38.57
CA THR A 645 -1.09 4.83 -38.21
C THR A 645 -1.30 6.00 -37.23
N SER A 646 -0.23 6.44 -36.54
CA SER A 646 -0.28 7.52 -35.54
C SER A 646 -1.23 8.66 -35.98
N PRO A 647 -2.24 9.05 -35.17
CA PRO A 647 -3.18 10.11 -35.55
C PRO A 647 -2.49 11.44 -35.86
N LEU A 648 -1.27 11.67 -35.40
CA LEU A 648 -0.49 12.86 -35.74
C LEU A 648 -0.09 12.92 -37.23
N GLN A 649 -0.03 11.78 -37.93
CA GLN A 649 0.24 11.72 -39.37
C GLN A 649 -0.91 12.25 -40.22
N THR A 650 -2.13 12.29 -39.68
CA THR A 650 -3.32 12.77 -40.39
C THR A 650 -3.51 14.29 -40.32
N VAL A 651 -2.55 15.00 -39.71
CA VAL A 651 -2.55 16.47 -39.54
C VAL A 651 -1.34 17.09 -40.27
N PRO A 652 -1.36 17.22 -41.62
CA PRO A 652 -0.24 17.70 -42.41
C PRO A 652 0.26 19.09 -42.00
N GLU A 653 -0.62 19.97 -41.53
CA GLU A 653 -0.32 21.32 -41.07
C GLU A 653 0.54 21.36 -39.80
N TRP A 654 0.45 20.32 -38.96
CA TRP A 654 1.30 20.16 -37.78
C TRP A 654 2.60 19.41 -38.11
N MET A 655 2.48 18.35 -38.91
CA MET A 655 3.59 17.48 -39.30
C MET A 655 4.63 18.21 -40.17
N ASN A 656 4.20 18.97 -41.17
CA ASN A 656 5.11 19.66 -42.08
C ASN A 656 5.70 20.90 -41.40
N CYS A 657 7.03 21.03 -41.43
CA CYS A 657 7.73 22.16 -40.82
C CYS A 657 9.02 22.49 -41.60
N SER A 658 9.75 23.51 -41.15
CA SER A 658 11.08 23.83 -41.68
C SER A 658 12.17 23.20 -40.81
N CYS A 659 13.21 22.66 -41.45
CA CYS A 659 14.38 22.13 -40.75
C CYS A 659 15.03 23.25 -39.91
N PRO A 660 15.25 23.08 -38.60
CA PRO A 660 15.84 24.13 -37.78
C PRO A 660 17.29 24.44 -38.20
N ARG A 661 18.00 23.47 -38.79
CA ARG A 661 19.39 23.58 -39.26
C ARG A 661 19.53 24.25 -40.63
N CYS A 662 18.90 23.70 -41.68
CA CYS A 662 19.07 24.20 -43.06
C CYS A 662 17.91 25.05 -43.58
N LYS A 663 16.84 25.22 -42.80
CA LYS A 663 15.60 25.93 -43.16
C LYS A 663 14.81 25.34 -44.34
N GLY A 664 15.27 24.25 -44.95
CA GLY A 664 14.54 23.53 -45.99
C GLY A 664 13.33 22.73 -45.46
N PRO A 665 12.51 22.14 -46.34
CA PRO A 665 11.34 21.34 -45.95
C PRO A 665 11.71 20.15 -45.06
N ALA A 666 10.92 19.93 -44.01
CA ALA A 666 11.12 18.83 -43.08
C ALA A 666 9.78 18.36 -42.48
N LYS A 667 9.82 17.23 -41.77
CA LYS A 667 8.64 16.66 -41.10
C LYS A 667 8.92 16.41 -39.63
N ARG A 668 8.02 16.79 -38.73
CA ARG A 668 8.12 16.45 -37.30
C ARG A 668 8.03 14.93 -37.12
N GLU A 669 8.65 14.42 -36.07
CA GLU A 669 8.38 13.07 -35.58
C GLU A 669 6.91 12.97 -35.17
N THR A 670 6.27 11.87 -35.55
CA THR A 670 4.84 11.60 -35.32
C THR A 670 4.60 10.54 -34.25
N ASP A 671 5.67 9.90 -33.78
CA ASP A 671 5.63 9.11 -32.55
C ASP A 671 5.61 10.02 -31.32
N THR A 672 4.88 9.59 -30.30
CA THR A 672 4.95 10.15 -28.94
C THR A 672 5.80 9.28 -28.04
N MET A 673 6.30 9.84 -26.94
CA MET A 673 7.04 9.10 -25.92
C MET A 673 6.10 8.22 -25.07
N ASP A 674 6.64 7.10 -24.59
CA ASP A 674 6.05 6.28 -23.56
C ASP A 674 5.78 7.07 -22.27
N THR A 675 4.68 6.76 -21.59
CA THR A 675 4.26 7.42 -20.33
C THR A 675 5.29 7.25 -19.21
N PHE A 676 6.10 6.18 -19.26
CA PHE A 676 7.20 5.98 -18.32
C PHE A 676 8.28 7.04 -18.42
N VAL A 677 8.42 7.73 -19.57
CA VAL A 677 9.38 8.85 -19.70
C VAL A 677 8.93 10.02 -18.83
N ASP A 678 7.63 10.33 -18.81
CA ASP A 678 7.10 11.40 -17.98
C ASP A 678 7.19 11.08 -16.48
N SER A 679 6.92 9.83 -16.08
CA SER A 679 7.02 9.40 -14.68
C SER A 679 8.45 9.08 -14.21
N ALA A 680 9.46 9.04 -15.10
CA ALA A 680 10.84 8.77 -14.70
C ALA A 680 11.54 9.93 -13.97
N TRP A 681 10.97 11.14 -13.94
CA TRP A 681 11.65 12.31 -13.33
C TRP A 681 10.74 13.25 -12.54
N TYR A 682 9.44 12.96 -12.45
CA TYR A 682 8.43 13.80 -11.78
C TYR A 682 8.76 14.17 -10.33
N TYR A 683 9.46 13.29 -9.61
CA TYR A 683 9.90 13.51 -8.23
C TYR A 683 10.88 14.70 -8.10
N LEU A 684 11.67 14.99 -9.15
CA LEU A 684 12.50 16.19 -9.24
C LEU A 684 11.65 17.42 -9.55
N ARG A 685 10.66 17.31 -10.45
CA ARG A 685 9.79 18.45 -10.80
C ARG A 685 9.02 18.99 -9.61
N TYR A 686 8.57 18.12 -8.70
CA TYR A 686 7.89 18.54 -7.47
C TYR A 686 8.74 19.47 -6.58
N THR A 687 10.07 19.45 -6.70
CA THR A 687 10.94 20.36 -5.93
C THR A 687 10.79 21.81 -6.38
N ASP A 688 10.40 22.04 -7.64
CA ASP A 688 10.25 23.35 -8.25
C ASP A 688 9.26 23.32 -9.46
N PRO A 689 7.97 23.09 -9.20
CA PRO A 689 7.01 22.71 -10.25
C PRO A 689 6.55 23.87 -11.15
N HIS A 690 6.79 25.11 -10.72
CA HIS A 690 6.42 26.33 -11.46
C HIS A 690 7.57 26.95 -12.24
N ASN A 691 8.73 26.29 -12.29
CA ASN A 691 9.90 26.82 -13.00
C ASN A 691 9.67 26.84 -14.53
N SER A 692 9.76 28.03 -15.13
CA SER A 692 9.59 28.25 -16.58
C SER A 692 10.89 28.27 -17.38
N ASP A 693 12.04 28.29 -16.70
CA ASP A 693 13.37 28.43 -17.33
C ASP A 693 14.15 27.12 -17.40
N ARG A 694 13.84 26.16 -16.53
CA ARG A 694 14.50 24.84 -16.46
C ARG A 694 13.56 23.76 -15.90
N PRO A 695 13.88 22.45 -16.08
CA PRO A 695 13.08 21.36 -15.52
C PRO A 695 12.89 21.45 -14.01
N PHE A 696 13.92 21.89 -13.27
CA PHE A 696 13.90 22.16 -11.84
C PHE A 696 15.14 22.99 -11.46
N ASN A 697 15.06 23.78 -10.38
CA ASN A 697 16.22 24.45 -9.82
C ASN A 697 17.16 23.45 -9.12
N LYS A 698 18.46 23.54 -9.42
CA LYS A 698 19.49 22.67 -8.87
C LYS A 698 19.58 22.73 -7.34
N ASP A 699 19.55 23.93 -6.76
CA ASP A 699 19.72 24.10 -5.30
C ASP A 699 18.49 23.61 -4.54
N LEU A 700 17.29 23.76 -5.12
CA LEU A 700 16.07 23.19 -4.57
C LEU A 700 16.05 21.66 -4.66
N ALA A 701 16.51 21.10 -5.78
CA ALA A 701 16.68 19.66 -5.93
C ALA A 701 17.71 19.13 -4.94
N ASP A 702 18.89 19.75 -4.82
CA ASP A 702 19.93 19.37 -3.85
C ASP A 702 19.46 19.47 -2.39
N TYR A 703 18.53 20.37 -2.07
CA TYR A 703 17.95 20.50 -0.73
C TYR A 703 16.91 19.40 -0.43
N TRP A 704 15.96 19.17 -1.34
CA TRP A 704 14.85 18.26 -1.10
C TRP A 704 15.19 16.80 -1.36
N MET A 705 16.04 16.52 -2.33
CA MET A 705 16.40 15.16 -2.73
C MET A 705 17.49 14.56 -1.82
N PRO A 706 17.56 13.22 -1.69
CA PRO A 706 16.65 12.22 -2.26
C PRO A 706 15.26 12.28 -1.61
N VAL A 707 14.27 11.63 -2.21
CA VAL A 707 13.01 11.34 -1.52
C VAL A 707 13.33 10.45 -0.32
N ASP A 708 12.96 10.87 0.89
CA ASP A 708 13.31 10.15 2.13
C ASP A 708 12.51 8.86 2.26
N LEU A 709 11.24 8.88 1.85
CA LEU A 709 10.36 7.71 1.82
C LEU A 709 9.48 7.71 0.58
N TYR A 710 9.69 6.73 -0.28
CA TYR A 710 8.86 6.48 -1.46
C TYR A 710 7.88 5.34 -1.21
N ILE A 711 6.58 5.55 -1.44
CA ILE A 711 5.53 4.57 -1.16
C ILE A 711 4.90 4.14 -2.47
N GLY A 712 5.02 2.85 -2.79
CA GLY A 712 4.65 2.33 -4.10
C GLY A 712 4.47 0.82 -4.17
N GLY A 713 3.94 0.36 -5.30
CA GLY A 713 3.65 -1.06 -5.52
C GLY A 713 4.89 -1.83 -5.99
N LYS A 714 5.01 -3.10 -5.59
CA LYS A 714 6.11 -3.99 -6.01
C LYS A 714 6.14 -4.22 -7.53
N GLU A 715 4.98 -4.11 -8.19
CA GLU A 715 4.83 -4.26 -9.64
C GLU A 715 5.66 -3.26 -10.45
N HIS A 716 6.12 -2.17 -9.83
CA HIS A 716 6.89 -1.12 -10.49
C HIS A 716 8.41 -1.28 -10.30
N ALA A 717 8.88 -2.42 -9.76
CA ALA A 717 10.28 -2.67 -9.44
C ALA A 717 11.23 -2.53 -10.62
N VAL A 718 10.91 -3.13 -11.77
CA VAL A 718 11.81 -3.21 -12.94
C VAL A 718 11.44 -2.25 -14.07
N LEU A 719 10.29 -1.58 -13.94
CA LEU A 719 9.81 -0.56 -14.87
C LEU A 719 10.08 0.84 -14.30
N HIS A 720 9.06 1.49 -13.74
CA HIS A 720 9.13 2.83 -13.17
C HIS A 720 10.34 3.06 -12.25
N LEU A 721 10.58 2.17 -11.28
CA LEU A 721 11.70 2.34 -10.34
C LEU A 721 13.07 2.24 -11.04
N TYR A 722 13.19 1.42 -12.08
CA TYR A 722 14.42 1.33 -12.88
C TYR A 722 14.63 2.60 -13.71
N TYR A 723 13.60 3.06 -14.43
CA TYR A 723 13.67 4.28 -15.25
C TYR A 723 13.90 5.54 -14.40
N ALA A 724 13.27 5.62 -13.22
CA ALA A 724 13.49 6.71 -12.28
C ALA A 724 14.95 6.79 -11.82
N ARG A 725 15.58 5.64 -11.54
CA ARG A 725 17.01 5.57 -11.19
C ARG A 725 17.88 5.99 -12.37
N PHE A 726 17.59 5.50 -13.57
CA PHE A 726 18.31 5.92 -14.78
C PHE A 726 18.29 7.45 -14.96
N PHE A 727 17.11 8.08 -14.91
CA PHE A 727 16.99 9.53 -15.04
C PHE A 727 17.71 10.29 -13.93
N SER A 728 17.70 9.77 -12.70
CA SER A 728 18.46 10.35 -11.58
C SER A 728 19.97 10.29 -11.82
N HIS A 729 20.51 9.14 -12.23
CA HIS A 729 21.93 9.00 -12.58
C HIS A 729 22.31 9.88 -13.78
N PHE A 730 21.45 9.97 -14.80
CA PHE A 730 21.66 10.86 -15.93
C PHE A 730 21.71 12.33 -15.48
N CYS A 731 20.73 12.80 -14.70
CA CYS A 731 20.71 14.17 -14.19
C CYS A 731 21.92 14.47 -13.29
N HIS A 732 22.37 13.49 -12.50
CA HIS A 732 23.59 13.59 -11.71
C HIS A 732 24.83 13.78 -12.59
N ASN A 733 25.00 12.95 -13.61
CA ASN A 733 26.11 13.04 -14.56
C ASN A 733 26.11 14.36 -15.35
N GLN A 734 24.92 14.89 -15.66
CA GLN A 734 24.74 16.22 -16.28
C GLN A 734 24.88 17.38 -15.28
N LYS A 735 25.26 17.10 -14.02
CA LYS A 735 25.44 18.09 -12.93
C LYS A 735 24.16 18.90 -12.61
N MET A 736 22.98 18.39 -12.96
CA MET A 736 21.69 19.01 -12.67
C MET A 736 21.29 18.83 -11.20
N THR A 737 21.80 17.79 -10.54
CA THR A 737 21.63 17.51 -9.11
C THR A 737 22.89 16.81 -8.57
N LYS A 738 23.20 16.96 -7.28
CA LYS A 738 24.25 16.18 -6.61
C LYS A 738 23.79 14.76 -6.28
N ILE A 739 22.48 14.51 -6.30
CA ILE A 739 21.89 13.25 -5.86
C ILE A 739 21.90 12.22 -6.98
N LYS A 740 22.49 11.05 -6.71
CA LYS A 740 22.60 9.95 -7.68
C LYS A 740 21.37 9.03 -7.66
N GLU A 741 20.91 8.62 -6.48
CA GLU A 741 19.75 7.75 -6.30
C GLU A 741 18.51 8.55 -5.88
N PRO A 742 17.33 8.35 -6.52
CA PRO A 742 16.18 9.21 -6.32
C PRO A 742 15.43 8.95 -5.01
N PHE A 743 15.45 7.70 -4.51
CA PHE A 743 14.69 7.29 -3.33
C PHE A 743 15.62 6.67 -2.29
N HIS A 744 15.64 7.23 -1.08
CA HIS A 744 16.43 6.70 0.02
C HIS A 744 15.84 5.39 0.54
N LYS A 745 14.54 5.37 0.84
CA LYS A 745 13.79 4.17 1.27
C LYS A 745 12.56 3.95 0.40
N ILE A 746 12.18 2.68 0.23
CA ILE A 746 10.93 2.29 -0.43
C ILE A 746 10.07 1.49 0.54
N LEU A 747 8.85 1.99 0.78
CA LEU A 747 7.80 1.22 1.42
C LEU A 747 6.94 0.58 0.35
N VAL A 748 7.12 -0.72 0.15
CA VAL A 748 6.32 -1.50 -0.78
C VAL A 748 4.95 -1.74 -0.16
N GLN A 749 3.88 -1.18 -0.73
CA GLN A 749 2.55 -1.47 -0.21
C GLN A 749 2.03 -2.84 -0.67
N GLY A 750 1.30 -3.51 0.21
CA GLY A 750 0.41 -4.61 -0.15
C GLY A 750 -0.83 -4.09 -0.87
N LEU A 751 -1.43 -4.95 -1.67
CA LEU A 751 -2.59 -4.63 -2.48
C LEU A 751 -3.88 -4.68 -1.64
N ILE A 752 -4.86 -3.85 -2.01
CA ILE A 752 -6.23 -4.07 -1.57
C ILE A 752 -6.92 -4.95 -2.63
N LYS A 753 -7.34 -6.13 -2.21
CA LYS A 753 -8.03 -7.11 -3.03
C LYS A 753 -9.52 -7.12 -2.71
N SER A 754 -10.36 -7.33 -3.71
CA SER A 754 -11.80 -7.49 -3.56
C SER A 754 -12.27 -8.74 -4.29
N GLU A 755 -13.41 -9.27 -3.88
CA GLU A 755 -14.14 -10.28 -4.65
C GLU A 755 -14.34 -9.78 -6.08
N THR A 756 -13.96 -10.63 -7.02
CA THR A 756 -13.94 -10.38 -8.45
C THR A 756 -14.64 -11.52 -9.14
N PHE A 757 -15.50 -11.20 -10.10
CA PHE A 757 -16.44 -12.14 -10.67
C PHE A 757 -16.17 -12.28 -12.16
N ARG A 758 -16.02 -13.53 -12.63
CA ARG A 758 -15.79 -13.85 -14.04
C ARG A 758 -16.73 -14.93 -14.53
N LEU A 759 -17.18 -14.84 -15.77
CA LEU A 759 -17.85 -15.96 -16.44
C LEU A 759 -16.86 -17.11 -16.63
N THR A 760 -17.26 -18.33 -16.25
CA THR A 760 -16.37 -19.49 -16.38
C THR A 760 -16.08 -19.87 -17.83
N THR A 761 -16.99 -19.55 -18.76
CA THR A 761 -16.80 -19.91 -20.18
C THR A 761 -15.94 -18.91 -20.94
N THR A 762 -16.15 -17.62 -20.74
CA THR A 762 -15.50 -16.55 -21.53
C THR A 762 -14.37 -15.83 -20.79
N GLY A 763 -14.28 -15.98 -19.47
CA GLY A 763 -13.35 -15.21 -18.63
C GLY A 763 -13.73 -13.72 -18.46
N GLN A 764 -14.86 -13.28 -19.01
CA GLN A 764 -15.32 -11.90 -18.94
C GLN A 764 -15.62 -11.47 -17.49
N TYR A 765 -15.10 -10.30 -17.10
CA TYR A 765 -15.39 -9.68 -15.80
C TYR A 765 -16.82 -9.14 -15.72
N LEU A 766 -17.47 -9.36 -14.58
CA LEU A 766 -18.87 -9.00 -14.33
C LEU A 766 -19.01 -7.91 -13.25
N LYS A 767 -20.01 -7.05 -13.39
CA LYS A 767 -20.40 -6.10 -12.35
C LYS A 767 -21.22 -6.77 -11.26
N ARG A 768 -21.24 -6.17 -10.06
CA ARG A 768 -21.96 -6.74 -8.91
C ARG A 768 -23.45 -6.95 -9.19
N GLU A 769 -24.07 -6.03 -9.94
CA GLU A 769 -25.50 -6.07 -10.32
C GLU A 769 -25.84 -7.21 -11.30
N GLU A 770 -24.84 -7.76 -11.99
CA GLU A 770 -25.00 -8.83 -12.98
C GLU A 770 -24.91 -10.22 -12.34
N ILE A 771 -24.76 -10.29 -11.01
CA ILE A 771 -24.55 -11.53 -10.27
C ILE A 771 -25.68 -11.75 -9.26
N ASP A 772 -26.32 -12.89 -9.42
CA ASP A 772 -27.27 -13.45 -8.49
C ASP A 772 -26.51 -14.31 -7.46
N LEU A 773 -26.59 -13.95 -6.18
CA LEU A 773 -26.01 -14.73 -5.08
C LEU A 773 -27.09 -15.64 -4.50
N THR A 774 -27.34 -16.76 -5.16
CA THR A 774 -28.27 -17.80 -4.66
C THR A 774 -27.56 -18.75 -3.69
N GLU A 775 -28.33 -19.52 -2.91
CA GLU A 775 -27.79 -20.53 -1.96
C GLU A 775 -26.94 -21.61 -2.65
N THR A 776 -27.15 -21.82 -3.96
CA THR A 776 -26.41 -22.77 -4.81
C THR A 776 -25.09 -22.22 -5.37
N GLY A 777 -24.75 -20.96 -5.11
CA GLY A 777 -23.53 -20.29 -5.58
C GLY A 777 -23.78 -19.16 -6.58
N PRO A 778 -22.76 -18.34 -6.89
CA PRO A 778 -22.91 -17.15 -7.73
C PRO A 778 -23.15 -17.51 -9.20
N VAL A 779 -24.20 -16.94 -9.79
CA VAL A 779 -24.55 -17.11 -11.21
C VAL A 779 -24.84 -15.77 -11.88
N HIS A 780 -24.67 -15.69 -13.20
CA HIS A 780 -25.00 -14.49 -13.96
C HIS A 780 -26.52 -14.29 -14.03
N VAL A 781 -27.01 -13.09 -13.73
CA VAL A 781 -28.44 -12.80 -13.54
C VAL A 781 -29.29 -13.20 -14.75
N LYS A 782 -28.80 -12.93 -15.97
CA LYS A 782 -29.55 -13.15 -17.22
C LYS A 782 -29.35 -14.55 -17.80
N THR A 783 -28.11 -15.00 -17.91
CA THR A 783 -27.78 -16.26 -18.61
C THR A 783 -27.82 -17.47 -17.67
N LYS A 784 -27.85 -17.23 -16.36
CA LYS A 784 -27.74 -18.26 -15.30
C LYS A 784 -26.47 -19.11 -15.39
N GLU A 785 -25.46 -18.62 -16.13
CA GLU A 785 -24.15 -19.25 -16.22
C GLU A 785 -23.42 -19.16 -14.86
N LYS A 786 -22.61 -20.16 -14.55
CA LYS A 786 -21.75 -20.16 -13.36
C LYS A 786 -20.73 -19.03 -13.41
N VAL A 787 -20.53 -18.40 -12.26
CA VAL A 787 -19.56 -17.32 -12.08
C VAL A 787 -18.43 -17.82 -11.20
N GLN A 788 -17.19 -17.65 -11.66
CA GLN A 788 -16.00 -17.84 -10.84
C GLN A 788 -15.80 -16.62 -9.94
N VAL A 789 -15.55 -16.85 -8.65
CA VAL A 789 -15.20 -15.80 -7.69
C VAL A 789 -13.74 -15.93 -7.29
N THR A 790 -12.98 -14.85 -7.45
CA THR A 790 -11.58 -14.74 -7.08
C THR A 790 -11.33 -13.49 -6.24
N TRP A 791 -10.24 -13.47 -5.47
CA TRP A 791 -9.79 -12.28 -4.74
C TRP A 791 -8.65 -11.61 -5.50
N GLU A 792 -8.96 -10.54 -6.23
CA GLU A 792 -8.00 -9.87 -7.11
C GLU A 792 -7.81 -8.41 -6.72
N LYS A 793 -6.68 -7.82 -7.15
CA LYS A 793 -6.39 -6.38 -7.00
C LYS A 793 -7.58 -5.55 -7.49
N MET A 794 -7.97 -4.55 -6.70
CA MET A 794 -8.99 -3.59 -7.13
C MET A 794 -8.56 -2.87 -8.40
N SER A 795 -9.40 -2.88 -9.42
CA SER A 795 -9.18 -2.17 -10.67
C SER A 795 -10.51 -1.90 -11.40
N LYS A 796 -10.49 -0.94 -12.31
CA LYS A 796 -11.68 -0.53 -13.06
C LYS A 796 -12.15 -1.61 -14.04
N SER A 797 -11.21 -2.25 -14.74
CA SER A 797 -11.48 -3.32 -15.71
C SER A 797 -12.09 -4.58 -15.09
N LYS A 798 -11.86 -4.81 -13.79
CA LYS A 798 -12.38 -5.96 -13.05
C LYS A 798 -13.71 -5.68 -12.34
N HIS A 799 -14.21 -4.45 -12.41
CA HIS A 799 -15.45 -4.01 -11.75
C HIS A 799 -15.54 -4.32 -10.24
N ASN A 800 -14.38 -4.44 -9.57
CA ASN A 800 -14.25 -4.81 -8.16
C ASN A 800 -13.74 -3.65 -7.27
N GLY A 801 -13.65 -2.44 -7.83
CA GLY A 801 -13.18 -1.25 -7.12
C GLY A 801 -14.25 -0.69 -6.18
N ILE A 802 -13.85 -0.37 -4.94
CA ILE A 802 -14.75 0.21 -3.94
C ILE A 802 -14.56 1.73 -3.87
N ASP A 803 -15.69 2.42 -3.98
CA ASP A 803 -15.77 3.87 -3.94
C ASP A 803 -15.51 4.39 -2.51
N PRO A 804 -14.43 5.16 -2.30
CA PRO A 804 -14.08 5.66 -0.98
C PRO A 804 -15.08 6.67 -0.42
N GLU A 805 -15.81 7.41 -1.27
CA GLU A 805 -16.81 8.37 -0.79
C GLU A 805 -17.98 7.68 -0.08
N LYS A 806 -18.45 6.55 -0.65
CA LYS A 806 -19.50 5.73 -0.01
C LYS A 806 -19.04 5.23 1.36
N PHE A 807 -17.77 4.86 1.48
CA PHE A 807 -17.21 4.43 2.76
C PHE A 807 -17.19 5.57 3.79
N VAL A 808 -16.72 6.75 3.40
CA VAL A 808 -16.73 7.94 4.27
C VAL A 808 -18.15 8.32 4.68
N GLN A 809 -19.13 8.22 3.78
CA GLN A 809 -20.53 8.50 4.12
C GLN A 809 -21.09 7.55 5.18
N LEU A 810 -20.71 6.27 5.15
CA LEU A 810 -21.18 5.25 6.10
C LEU A 810 -20.42 5.29 7.43
N TYR A 811 -19.11 5.52 7.38
CA TYR A 811 -18.22 5.29 8.51
C TYR A 811 -17.47 6.52 8.99
N GLY A 812 -17.30 7.56 8.18
CA GLY A 812 -16.49 8.75 8.48
C GLY A 812 -15.03 8.62 8.04
N ILE A 813 -14.38 9.78 7.89
CA ILE A 813 -12.99 9.92 7.43
C ILE A 813 -12.02 9.21 8.38
N ASP A 814 -12.10 9.47 9.68
CA ASP A 814 -11.13 8.92 10.62
C ASP A 814 -11.28 7.40 10.79
N THR A 815 -12.50 6.88 10.68
CA THR A 815 -12.73 5.43 10.70
C THR A 815 -12.10 4.75 9.48
N MET A 816 -12.22 5.35 8.29
CA MET A 816 -11.56 4.86 7.07
C MET A 816 -10.04 4.85 7.22
N ARG A 817 -9.46 5.96 7.67
CA ARG A 817 -8.01 6.08 7.87
C ARG A 817 -7.49 5.03 8.84
N LEU A 818 -8.11 4.93 10.02
CA LEU A 818 -7.72 3.96 11.03
C LEU A 818 -7.88 2.52 10.54
N PHE A 819 -8.95 2.20 9.81
CA PHE A 819 -9.12 0.87 9.22
C PHE A 819 -7.97 0.53 8.27
N ILE A 820 -7.66 1.43 7.33
CA ILE A 820 -6.57 1.25 6.36
C ILE A 820 -5.23 1.00 7.06
N LEU A 821 -4.96 1.77 8.12
CA LEU A 821 -3.69 1.71 8.86
C LEU A 821 -3.61 0.51 9.81
N PHE A 822 -4.74 -0.05 10.25
CA PHE A 822 -4.79 -1.11 11.25
C PHE A 822 -5.01 -2.51 10.66
N ALA A 823 -5.77 -2.62 9.57
CA ALA A 823 -6.25 -3.90 9.05
C ALA A 823 -5.11 -4.89 8.70
N ALA A 824 -3.98 -4.37 8.21
CA ALA A 824 -2.78 -5.15 7.93
C ALA A 824 -1.53 -4.25 8.02
N SER A 825 -0.34 -4.84 8.11
CA SER A 825 0.88 -4.04 7.92
C SER A 825 0.91 -3.43 6.51
N PRO A 826 1.61 -2.31 6.28
CA PRO A 826 1.60 -1.66 4.96
C PRO A 826 1.99 -2.58 3.80
N GLU A 827 2.91 -3.53 4.03
CA GLU A 827 3.42 -4.48 3.03
C GLU A 827 2.46 -5.65 2.75
N GLN A 828 1.52 -5.93 3.66
CA GLN A 828 0.59 -7.05 3.54
C GLN A 828 -0.65 -6.70 2.73
N ASP A 829 -1.15 -7.65 1.93
CA ASP A 829 -2.42 -7.48 1.24
C ASP A 829 -3.58 -7.36 2.23
N ILE A 830 -4.57 -6.54 1.88
CA ILE A 830 -5.85 -6.46 2.59
C ILE A 830 -6.90 -7.12 1.70
N LEU A 831 -7.50 -8.19 2.19
CA LEU A 831 -8.75 -8.72 1.62
C LEU A 831 -9.88 -7.83 2.10
N TRP A 832 -10.47 -7.07 1.18
CA TRP A 832 -11.56 -6.18 1.49
C TRP A 832 -12.85 -6.96 1.73
N ASP A 833 -13.15 -7.23 2.99
CA ASP A 833 -14.43 -7.77 3.42
C ASP A 833 -15.04 -6.86 4.50
N ILE A 834 -16.22 -6.32 4.20
CA ILE A 834 -16.98 -5.42 5.10
C ILE A 834 -17.45 -6.17 6.36
N LYS A 835 -17.52 -7.51 6.31
CA LYS A 835 -17.88 -8.36 7.45
C LYS A 835 -16.70 -8.65 8.40
N THR A 836 -15.49 -8.17 8.09
CA THR A 836 -14.32 -8.35 8.96
C THR A 836 -14.46 -7.58 10.27
N ASP A 837 -13.91 -8.15 11.36
CA ASP A 837 -13.93 -7.54 12.70
C ASP A 837 -13.15 -6.22 12.82
N ALA A 838 -12.35 -5.86 11.81
CA ALA A 838 -11.50 -4.67 11.83
C ALA A 838 -12.30 -3.36 11.84
N ILE A 839 -13.33 -3.21 11.00
CA ILE A 839 -14.14 -1.97 10.96
C ILE A 839 -14.91 -1.79 12.27
N PRO A 840 -15.70 -2.78 12.76
CA PRO A 840 -16.34 -2.67 14.08
C PRO A 840 -15.34 -2.45 15.21
N GLY A 841 -14.15 -3.07 15.14
CA GLY A 841 -13.07 -2.88 16.10
C GLY A 841 -12.59 -1.43 16.20
N VAL A 842 -12.32 -0.79 15.06
CA VAL A 842 -11.93 0.63 14.98
C VAL A 842 -13.02 1.53 15.54
N GLN A 843 -14.29 1.30 15.19
CA GLN A 843 -15.40 2.10 15.71
C GLN A 843 -15.56 1.96 17.24
N ARG A 844 -15.44 0.74 17.77
CA ARG A 844 -15.44 0.50 19.22
C ARG A 844 -14.29 1.24 19.91
N TRP A 845 -13.11 1.27 19.30
CA TRP A 845 -11.97 1.99 19.85
C TRP A 845 -12.19 3.52 19.86
N GLN A 846 -12.76 4.09 18.80
CA GLN A 846 -13.11 5.52 18.79
C GLN A 846 -14.13 5.87 19.89
N ILE A 847 -15.13 5.01 20.12
CA ILE A 847 -16.10 5.17 21.23
C ILE A 847 -15.39 5.11 22.59
N ARG A 848 -14.42 4.22 22.75
CA ARG A 848 -13.59 4.10 23.96
C ARG A 848 -12.77 5.37 24.22
N LEU A 849 -12.11 5.92 23.19
CA LEU A 849 -11.38 7.19 23.29
C LEU A 849 -12.31 8.35 23.72
N TRP A 850 -13.50 8.42 23.13
CA TRP A 850 -14.49 9.44 23.51
C TRP A 850 -15.00 9.27 24.95
N SER A 851 -15.21 8.02 25.38
CA SER A 851 -15.60 7.69 26.75
C SER A 851 -14.52 8.11 27.76
N LEU A 852 -13.24 7.95 27.41
CA LEU A 852 -12.12 8.40 28.24
C LEU A 852 -12.15 9.91 28.48
N ALA A 853 -12.31 10.71 27.42
CA ALA A 853 -12.50 12.17 27.54
C ALA A 853 -13.73 12.51 28.39
N THR A 854 -14.86 11.84 28.14
CA THR A 854 -16.12 12.06 28.86
C THR A 854 -15.96 11.81 30.36
N LYS A 855 -15.26 10.73 30.75
CA LYS A 855 -14.98 10.41 32.16
C LYS A 855 -14.12 11.48 32.81
N LEU A 856 -13.03 11.91 32.16
CA LEU A 856 -12.14 12.94 32.69
C LEU A 856 -12.88 14.28 32.89
N ILE A 857 -13.61 14.74 31.86
CA ILE A 857 -14.38 15.99 31.92
C ILE A 857 -15.37 15.96 33.08
N ARG A 858 -16.10 14.85 33.26
CA ARG A 858 -17.03 14.68 34.39
C ARG A 858 -16.32 14.64 35.74
N ALA A 859 -15.20 13.92 35.84
CA ALA A 859 -14.46 13.77 37.08
C ALA A 859 -13.96 15.12 37.61
N ARG A 860 -13.61 16.06 36.72
CA ARG A 860 -13.11 17.39 37.06
C ARG A 860 -14.14 18.51 36.93
N ALA A 861 -15.40 18.20 36.60
CA ALA A 861 -16.48 19.18 36.49
C ALA A 861 -16.86 19.82 37.84
N SER A 862 -16.55 19.17 38.97
CA SER A 862 -16.85 19.69 40.32
C SER A 862 -15.99 20.88 40.74
N GLY A 863 -14.95 21.22 39.98
CA GLY A 863 -14.01 22.29 40.30
C GLY A 863 -13.02 21.95 41.42
N THR A 864 -12.97 20.69 41.87
CA THR A 864 -11.99 20.22 42.86
C THR A 864 -10.58 20.49 42.37
N GLN A 865 -9.76 21.16 43.18
CA GLN A 865 -8.35 21.41 42.87
C GLN A 865 -7.56 20.09 42.87
N PRO A 866 -6.93 19.70 41.76
CA PRO A 866 -6.05 18.54 41.70
C PRO A 866 -4.88 18.65 42.69
N ASN A 867 -4.59 17.58 43.40
CA ASN A 867 -3.47 17.50 44.34
C ASN A 867 -2.93 16.06 44.35
N PRO A 868 -1.76 15.80 43.74
CA PRO A 868 -1.16 14.47 43.68
C PRO A 868 -0.93 13.80 45.05
N GLU A 869 -0.82 14.58 46.13
CA GLU A 869 -0.63 14.04 47.48
C GLU A 869 -1.88 13.35 48.05
N LEU A 870 -3.05 13.60 47.46
CA LEU A 870 -4.30 12.92 47.84
C LEU A 870 -4.41 11.49 47.29
N LEU A 871 -3.47 11.07 46.45
CA LEU A 871 -3.44 9.72 45.90
C LEU A 871 -3.03 8.71 46.97
N SER A 872 -3.81 7.63 47.10
CA SER A 872 -3.44 6.52 47.98
C SER A 872 -2.14 5.85 47.51
N LYS A 873 -1.46 5.08 48.37
CA LYS A 873 -0.28 4.31 47.97
C LYS A 873 -0.55 3.39 46.77
N LYS A 874 -1.78 2.84 46.67
CA LYS A 874 -2.22 2.03 45.54
C LYS A 874 -2.35 2.87 44.27
N ASP A 875 -2.99 4.04 44.36
CA ASP A 875 -3.14 4.93 43.21
C ASP A 875 -1.78 5.47 42.76
N LYS A 876 -0.86 5.83 43.67
CA LYS A 876 0.51 6.25 43.29
C LYS A 876 1.25 5.13 42.53
N ALA A 877 1.08 3.86 42.90
CA ALA A 877 1.65 2.73 42.16
C ALA A 877 1.00 2.54 40.79
N GLU A 878 -0.30 2.76 40.66
CA GLU A 878 -1.02 2.71 39.37
C GLU A 878 -0.65 3.88 38.45
N ALA A 879 -0.49 5.08 39.01
CA ALA A 879 0.03 6.25 38.31
C ALA A 879 1.44 6.00 37.74
N ARG A 880 2.32 5.36 38.52
CA ARG A 880 3.66 4.95 38.02
C ARG A 880 3.57 4.00 36.83
N LYS A 881 2.66 3.01 36.88
CA LYS A 881 2.42 2.11 35.73
C LYS A 881 1.90 2.85 34.51
N ILE A 882 1.05 3.86 34.68
CA ILE A 882 0.58 4.71 33.58
C ILE A 882 1.77 5.46 32.95
N TRP A 883 2.66 6.03 33.76
CA TRP A 883 3.88 6.69 33.29
C TRP A 883 4.82 5.74 32.55
N GLU A 884 5.04 4.52 33.04
CA GLU A 884 5.83 3.47 32.35
C GLU A 884 5.23 3.13 30.98
N ASN A 885 3.91 2.87 30.94
CA ASN A 885 3.21 2.52 29.70
C ASN A 885 3.15 3.69 28.70
N LYS A 886 3.02 4.94 29.17
CA LYS A 886 3.14 6.14 28.35
C LYS A 886 4.50 6.17 27.63
N ASN A 887 5.59 6.03 28.39
CA ASN A 887 6.94 6.09 27.84
C ASN A 887 7.26 4.93 26.89
N LEU A 888 6.85 3.71 27.24
CA LEU A 888 6.93 2.56 26.34
C LEU A 888 6.18 2.84 25.03
N THR A 889 4.94 3.35 25.13
CA THR A 889 4.11 3.67 23.96
C THR A 889 4.77 4.74 23.09
N ILE A 890 5.32 5.81 23.68
CA ILE A 890 6.06 6.84 22.92
C ILE A 890 7.23 6.19 22.16
N SER A 891 8.04 5.37 22.84
CA SER A 891 9.19 4.69 22.24
C SER A 891 8.77 3.79 21.08
N GLU A 892 7.80 2.90 21.29
CA GLU A 892 7.35 1.91 20.31
C GLU A 892 6.63 2.57 19.13
N VAL A 893 5.71 3.50 19.38
CA VAL A 893 4.99 4.21 18.31
C VAL A 893 5.96 5.05 17.49
N THR A 894 6.88 5.77 18.11
CA THR A 894 7.90 6.54 17.38
C THR A 894 8.75 5.64 16.48
N LYS A 895 9.16 4.46 16.96
CA LYS A 895 9.89 3.47 16.14
C LYS A 895 9.03 2.94 14.99
N CYS A 896 7.74 2.69 15.22
CA CYS A 896 6.80 2.27 14.17
C CYS A 896 6.64 3.31 13.07
N PHE A 897 6.71 4.61 13.39
CA PHE A 897 6.62 5.67 12.39
C PHE A 897 7.97 5.97 11.70
N ALA A 898 9.06 6.08 12.46
CA ALA A 898 10.34 6.59 11.95
C ALA A 898 11.28 5.52 11.38
N LYS A 899 11.17 4.27 11.86
CA LYS A 899 12.09 3.19 11.51
C LYS A 899 11.40 2.10 10.70
N TYR A 900 10.35 1.50 11.27
CA TYR A 900 9.77 0.28 10.70
C TYR A 900 8.60 0.53 9.75
N HIS A 901 7.97 1.71 9.82
CA HIS A 901 6.74 2.06 9.10
C HIS A 901 5.57 1.07 9.34
N VAL A 902 5.56 0.33 10.46
CA VAL A 902 4.52 -0.66 10.81
C VAL A 902 3.36 0.02 11.54
N LEU A 903 2.52 0.74 10.80
CA LEU A 903 1.47 1.62 11.37
C LEU A 903 0.34 0.86 12.09
N ASN A 904 0.08 -0.40 11.74
CA ASN A 904 -0.88 -1.24 12.45
C ASN A 904 -0.42 -1.54 13.89
N ALA A 905 0.88 -1.76 14.09
CA ALA A 905 1.46 -1.95 15.42
C ALA A 905 1.36 -0.66 16.25
N ALA A 906 1.60 0.51 15.63
CA ALA A 906 1.38 1.80 16.28
C ALA A 906 -0.06 1.95 16.80
N VAL A 907 -1.06 1.68 15.95
CA VAL A 907 -2.48 1.71 16.37
C VAL A 907 -2.75 0.76 17.53
N SER A 908 -2.16 -0.44 17.49
CA SER A 908 -2.33 -1.46 18.54
C SER A 908 -1.76 -1.00 19.88
N ARG A 909 -0.61 -0.30 19.88
CA ARG A 909 -0.02 0.29 21.09
C ARG A 909 -0.87 1.43 21.66
N LEU A 910 -1.42 2.28 20.81
CA LEU A 910 -2.36 3.32 21.26
C LEU A 910 -3.66 2.72 21.83
N MET A 911 -4.15 1.62 21.24
CA MET A 911 -5.29 0.87 21.80
C MET A 911 -4.97 0.36 23.21
N SER A 912 -3.81 -0.24 23.42
CA SER A 912 -3.36 -0.71 24.73
C SER A 912 -3.28 0.42 25.76
N LEU A 913 -2.62 1.54 25.43
CA LEU A 913 -2.56 2.70 26.33
C LEU A 913 -3.96 3.24 26.66
N SER A 914 -4.84 3.37 25.68
CA SER A 914 -6.21 3.83 25.91
C SER A 914 -7.03 2.90 26.81
N ASN A 915 -6.80 1.58 26.74
CA ASN A 915 -7.46 0.61 27.62
C ASN A 915 -6.97 0.74 29.07
N ILE A 916 -5.67 0.97 29.28
CA ILE A 916 -5.08 1.22 30.61
C ILE A 916 -5.72 2.48 31.22
N LEU A 917 -5.74 3.59 30.47
CA LEU A 917 -6.33 4.84 30.95
C LEU A 917 -7.83 4.71 31.25
N LEU A 918 -8.57 3.91 30.48
CA LEU A 918 -10.00 3.70 30.73
C LEU A 918 -10.33 2.98 32.04
N GLN A 919 -9.38 2.22 32.57
CA GLN A 919 -9.50 1.49 33.84
C GLN A 919 -9.13 2.34 35.06
N ALA A 920 -8.51 3.51 34.86
CA ALA A 920 -8.07 4.37 35.94
C ALA A 920 -9.23 4.76 36.88
N SER A 921 -8.92 4.80 38.18
CA SER A 921 -9.84 5.22 39.23
C SER A 921 -10.20 6.71 39.10
N GLN A 922 -11.34 7.12 39.66
CA GLN A 922 -11.71 8.55 39.70
C GLN A 922 -10.65 9.42 40.40
N PRO A 923 -10.05 9.01 41.55
CA PRO A 923 -8.93 9.74 42.15
C PRO A 923 -7.75 9.97 41.20
N LEU A 924 -7.38 8.98 40.39
CA LEU A 924 -6.33 9.13 39.38
C LEU A 924 -6.70 10.18 38.33
N MET A 925 -7.93 10.13 37.79
CA MET A 925 -8.39 11.10 36.79
C MET A 925 -8.40 12.54 37.32
N VAL A 926 -8.69 12.73 38.62
CA VAL A 926 -8.72 14.06 39.23
C VAL A 926 -7.32 14.53 39.62
N HIS A 927 -6.48 13.68 40.22
CA HIS A 927 -5.30 14.11 40.97
C HIS A 927 -3.95 13.64 40.38
N SER A 928 -3.90 12.70 39.43
CA SER A 928 -2.62 12.20 38.86
C SER A 928 -2.15 13.04 37.68
N VAL A 929 -0.90 13.49 37.74
CA VAL A 929 -0.19 14.15 36.65
C VAL A 929 0.06 13.16 35.51
N GLU A 930 0.44 11.93 35.86
CA GLU A 930 0.77 10.84 34.95
C GLU A 930 -0.43 10.46 34.06
N PHE A 931 -1.64 10.45 34.64
CA PHE A 931 -2.87 10.21 33.89
C PHE A 931 -3.13 11.32 32.86
N GLU A 932 -3.09 12.58 33.29
CA GLU A 932 -3.35 13.73 32.41
C GLU A 932 -2.32 13.78 31.26
N GLU A 933 -1.04 13.59 31.59
CA GLU A 933 0.05 13.57 30.62
C GLU A 933 -0.08 12.41 29.64
N ALA A 934 -0.39 11.21 30.13
CA ALA A 934 -0.57 10.04 29.27
C ALA A 934 -1.75 10.21 28.31
N PHE A 935 -2.84 10.86 28.76
CA PHE A 935 -3.98 11.12 27.89
C PHE A 935 -3.70 12.23 26.86
N ALA A 936 -3.01 13.31 27.25
CA ALA A 936 -2.53 14.33 26.33
C ALA A 936 -1.59 13.71 25.26
N THR A 937 -0.64 12.89 25.70
CA THR A 937 0.29 12.13 24.86
C THR A 937 -0.44 11.20 23.88
N LEU A 938 -1.46 10.47 24.35
CA LEU A 938 -2.30 9.62 23.50
C LEU A 938 -2.99 10.43 22.39
N CYS A 939 -3.52 11.63 22.71
CA CYS A 939 -4.15 12.50 21.73
C CYS A 939 -3.15 12.98 20.66
N ILE A 940 -1.94 13.38 21.09
CA ILE A 940 -0.87 13.83 20.19
C ILE A 940 -0.43 12.68 19.26
N MET A 941 -0.21 11.48 19.79
CA MET A 941 0.20 10.33 18.96
C MET A 941 -0.90 9.79 18.04
N LEU A 942 -2.18 9.99 18.40
CA LEU A 942 -3.32 9.64 17.57
C LEU A 942 -3.50 10.60 16.38
N ALA A 943 -3.13 11.87 16.55
CA ALA A 943 -3.44 12.95 15.60
C ALA A 943 -2.97 12.71 14.15
N PRO A 944 -1.78 12.14 13.89
CA PRO A 944 -1.40 11.80 12.50
C PRO A 944 -2.33 10.76 11.84
N MET A 945 -2.91 9.85 12.61
CA MET A 945 -3.72 8.74 12.09
C MET A 945 -5.21 9.08 12.01
N ALA A 946 -5.74 9.75 13.05
CA ALA A 946 -7.14 10.15 13.16
C ALA A 946 -7.25 11.63 13.58
N PRO A 947 -6.93 12.56 12.66
CA PRO A 947 -6.74 13.97 12.98
C PRO A 947 -8.00 14.67 13.51
N HIS A 948 -9.20 14.28 13.08
CA HIS A 948 -10.44 14.98 13.46
C HIS A 948 -10.85 14.64 14.90
N ILE A 949 -10.92 13.35 15.24
CA ILE A 949 -11.25 12.91 16.60
C ILE A 949 -10.17 13.33 17.58
N ALA A 950 -8.88 13.24 17.23
CA ALA A 950 -7.80 13.68 18.11
C ALA A 950 -7.90 15.17 18.44
N SER A 951 -8.26 16.01 17.46
CA SER A 951 -8.44 17.46 17.66
C SER A 951 -9.60 17.77 18.60
N GLU A 952 -10.73 17.06 18.45
CA GLU A 952 -11.87 17.24 19.35
C GLU A 952 -11.57 16.75 20.77
N LEU A 953 -10.90 15.60 20.91
CA LEU A 953 -10.46 15.08 22.21
C LEU A 953 -9.52 16.09 22.89
N TRP A 954 -8.54 16.63 22.16
CA TRP A 954 -7.63 17.65 22.65
C TRP A 954 -8.37 18.90 23.16
N LYS A 955 -9.37 19.41 22.42
CA LYS A 955 -10.20 20.52 22.92
C LYS A 955 -11.00 20.17 24.17
N GLY A 956 -11.47 18.93 24.28
CA GLY A 956 -12.03 18.40 25.52
C GLY A 956 -11.05 18.48 26.69
N LEU A 957 -9.77 18.07 26.51
CA LEU A 957 -8.72 18.23 27.53
C LEU A 957 -8.42 19.71 27.83
N VAL A 958 -8.35 20.57 26.82
CA VAL A 958 -8.10 22.01 26.97
C VAL A 958 -9.21 22.68 27.79
N HIS A 959 -10.44 22.17 27.77
CA HIS A 959 -11.52 22.71 28.60
C HIS A 959 -11.35 22.43 30.10
N VAL A 960 -10.76 21.29 30.44
CA VAL A 960 -10.66 20.83 31.83
C VAL A 960 -9.89 21.86 32.66
N GLN A 961 -10.52 22.36 33.72
CA GLN A 961 -9.90 23.35 34.61
C GLN A 961 -8.76 22.71 35.45
N ASN A 962 -7.87 23.57 35.95
CA ASN A 962 -6.76 23.18 36.83
C ASN A 962 -5.87 22.09 36.23
N LYS A 963 -5.26 22.37 35.06
CA LYS A 963 -4.34 21.43 34.41
C LYS A 963 -3.11 21.19 35.28
N LEU A 964 -2.68 19.93 35.34
CA LEU A 964 -1.50 19.51 36.08
C LEU A 964 -0.24 19.59 35.22
N CYS A 965 -0.35 19.37 33.91
CA CYS A 965 0.79 19.35 33.00
C CYS A 965 1.07 20.75 32.41
N THR A 966 2.34 21.18 32.46
CA THR A 966 2.78 22.50 31.97
C THR A 966 3.61 22.42 30.68
N GLN A 967 4.04 21.22 30.26
CA GLN A 967 4.90 21.02 29.10
C GLN A 967 4.20 21.18 27.74
N TYR A 968 2.87 21.22 27.71
CA TYR A 968 2.09 21.35 26.47
C TYR A 968 1.63 22.78 26.24
N ASN A 969 1.59 23.18 24.98
CA ASN A 969 0.99 24.45 24.61
C ASN A 969 -0.54 24.27 24.48
N TRP A 970 -1.25 24.48 25.59
CA TRP A 970 -2.70 24.25 25.64
C TRP A 970 -3.53 25.20 24.77
N ASP A 971 -2.97 26.33 24.34
CA ASP A 971 -3.64 27.26 23.42
C ASP A 971 -3.56 26.79 21.96
N ALA A 972 -2.57 25.95 21.63
CA ALA A 972 -2.38 25.40 20.31
C ALA A 972 -3.21 24.12 20.07
N ASP A 973 -3.52 23.84 18.81
CA ASP A 973 -4.23 22.62 18.41
C ASP A 973 -3.31 21.39 18.45
N VAL A 974 -3.90 20.18 18.48
CA VAL A 974 -3.15 18.93 18.70
C VAL A 974 -2.07 18.67 17.64
N LEU A 975 -2.33 19.01 16.38
CA LEU A 975 -1.39 18.84 15.27
C LEU A 975 -0.26 19.90 15.27
N GLN A 976 -0.38 20.94 16.09
CA GLN A 976 0.66 21.95 16.30
C GLN A 976 1.55 21.63 17.50
N GLN A 977 1.21 20.59 18.28
CA GLN A 977 2.07 20.12 19.36
C GLN A 977 3.31 19.42 18.80
N SER A 978 4.41 19.56 19.51
CA SER A 978 5.61 18.75 19.28
C SER A 978 5.31 17.27 19.57
N TRP A 979 5.88 16.39 18.76
CA TRP A 979 5.82 14.95 19.01
C TRP A 979 6.44 14.62 20.38
N PRO A 980 5.78 13.78 21.21
CA PRO A 980 6.23 13.50 22.57
C PRO A 980 7.58 12.79 22.57
N LYS A 981 8.40 13.08 23.59
CA LYS A 981 9.69 12.44 23.83
C LYS A 981 9.59 11.47 25.00
N VAL A 982 10.36 10.39 24.93
CA VAL A 982 10.50 9.46 26.06
C VAL A 982 11.19 10.21 27.20
N ASP A 983 10.65 10.07 28.40
CA ASP A 983 11.22 10.61 29.62
C ASP A 983 12.63 10.06 29.85
N PRO A 984 13.66 10.90 30.05
CA PRO A 984 15.02 10.45 30.36
C PRO A 984 15.10 9.52 31.57
N GLU A 985 14.24 9.69 32.60
CA GLU A 985 14.23 8.80 33.77
C GLU A 985 13.81 7.37 33.38
N TYR A 986 12.90 7.23 32.41
CA TYR A 986 12.52 5.92 31.89
C TYR A 986 13.68 5.23 31.16
N LEU A 987 14.53 6.00 30.47
CA LEU A 987 15.71 5.48 29.77
C LEU A 987 16.85 5.08 30.72
N GLN A 988 16.84 5.56 31.96
CA GLN A 988 17.84 5.24 32.98
C GLN A 988 17.50 3.98 33.80
N GLN A 989 16.26 3.48 33.69
CA GLN A 989 15.90 2.21 34.31
C GLN A 989 16.57 1.06 33.56
N PRO A 990 17.13 0.05 34.25
CA PRO A 990 17.62 -1.15 33.58
C PRO A 990 16.40 -1.83 32.95
N ASP A 991 16.26 -1.64 31.64
CA ASP A 991 15.17 -2.20 30.84
C ASP A 991 15.41 -3.71 30.80
N ILE A 992 14.76 -4.48 31.68
CA ILE A 992 14.97 -5.93 31.82
C ILE A 992 13.80 -6.65 31.15
N LEU A 993 14.11 -7.48 30.16
CA LEU A 993 13.19 -8.34 29.43
C LEU A 993 13.26 -9.77 29.97
N GLU A 994 12.11 -10.36 30.30
CA GLU A 994 12.02 -11.81 30.54
C GLU A 994 12.09 -12.57 29.20
N MET A 995 13.19 -13.27 28.96
CA MET A 995 13.38 -14.10 27.77
C MET A 995 13.13 -15.57 28.06
N SER A 996 12.28 -16.21 27.27
CA SER A 996 12.04 -17.65 27.33
C SER A 996 13.17 -18.43 26.66
N VAL A 997 13.74 -19.41 27.34
CA VAL A 997 14.82 -20.27 26.83
C VAL A 997 14.26 -21.65 26.47
N LEU A 998 14.47 -22.06 25.22
CA LEU A 998 14.11 -23.38 24.70
C LEU A 998 15.37 -24.20 24.42
N ILE A 999 15.27 -25.52 24.62
CA ILE A 999 16.28 -26.49 24.22
C ILE A 999 15.59 -27.59 23.40
N ASN A 1000 16.06 -27.83 22.18
CA ASN A 1000 15.43 -28.76 21.23
C ASN A 1000 13.91 -28.52 21.10
N ASN A 1001 13.51 -27.25 20.95
CA ASN A 1001 12.12 -26.78 20.87
C ASN A 1001 11.25 -26.98 22.12
N LYS A 1002 11.82 -27.38 23.27
CA LYS A 1002 11.10 -27.50 24.54
C LYS A 1002 11.40 -26.32 25.46
N VAL A 1003 10.37 -25.73 26.07
CA VAL A 1003 10.52 -24.59 27.00
C VAL A 1003 11.18 -25.07 28.30
N CYS A 1004 12.33 -24.50 28.63
CA CYS A 1004 13.13 -24.89 29.80
C CYS A 1004 13.07 -23.88 30.95
N GLY A 1005 12.68 -22.63 30.68
CA GLY A 1005 12.46 -21.59 31.68
C GLY A 1005 12.64 -20.20 31.11
N LYS A 1006 12.79 -19.20 31.98
CA LYS A 1006 12.98 -17.79 31.61
C LYS A 1006 14.19 -17.20 32.30
N ILE A 1007 14.81 -16.20 31.67
CA ILE A 1007 15.89 -15.41 32.26
C ILE A 1007 15.64 -13.91 32.04
N ASN A 1008 16.20 -13.09 32.91
CA ASN A 1008 16.13 -11.63 32.84
C ASN A 1008 17.33 -11.09 32.07
N ILE A 1009 17.07 -10.34 30.99
CA ILE A 1009 18.11 -9.86 30.08
C ILE A 1009 17.90 -8.36 29.83
N PRO A 1010 18.95 -7.52 29.81
CA PRO A 1010 18.82 -6.15 29.37
C PRO A 1010 18.18 -6.07 27.96
N HIS A 1011 17.18 -5.22 27.77
CA HIS A 1011 16.45 -5.04 26.52
C HIS A 1011 17.37 -4.57 25.39
N GLN A 1012 18.46 -3.85 25.71
CA GLN A 1012 19.52 -3.50 24.75
C GLN A 1012 20.23 -4.75 24.23
N ALA A 1013 20.59 -5.67 25.13
CA ALA A 1013 21.19 -6.95 24.79
C ALA A 1013 20.20 -7.88 24.07
N ALA A 1014 18.90 -7.79 24.36
CA ALA A 1014 17.86 -8.67 23.81
C ALA A 1014 17.70 -8.63 22.27
N GLN A 1015 18.28 -7.63 21.59
CA GLN A 1015 18.30 -7.54 20.12
C GLN A 1015 19.60 -8.07 19.49
N ASN A 1016 20.62 -8.35 20.31
CA ASN A 1016 21.91 -8.86 19.88
C ASN A 1016 21.99 -10.36 20.18
N ALA A 1017 21.95 -11.18 19.14
CA ALA A 1017 21.95 -12.63 19.27
C ALA A 1017 23.16 -13.16 20.08
N GLU A 1018 24.36 -12.64 19.82
CA GLU A 1018 25.58 -13.10 20.50
C GLU A 1018 25.55 -12.76 21.99
N GLU A 1019 25.15 -11.54 22.33
CA GLU A 1019 25.06 -11.06 23.70
C GLU A 1019 23.97 -11.81 24.50
N VAL A 1020 22.82 -12.09 23.87
CA VAL A 1020 21.79 -12.97 24.45
C VAL A 1020 22.34 -14.36 24.73
N TYR A 1021 23.10 -14.93 23.81
CA TYR A 1021 23.62 -16.30 23.98
C TYR A 1021 24.60 -16.36 25.15
N GLU A 1022 25.49 -15.39 25.29
CA GLU A 1022 26.40 -15.30 26.44
C GLU A 1022 25.64 -15.16 27.75
N LEU A 1023 24.64 -14.27 27.82
CA LEU A 1023 23.83 -14.07 29.02
C LEU A 1023 23.03 -15.32 29.41
N VAL A 1024 22.54 -16.09 28.43
CA VAL A 1024 21.90 -17.38 28.71
C VAL A 1024 22.91 -18.38 29.26
N LEU A 1025 24.11 -18.49 28.67
CA LEU A 1025 25.14 -19.43 29.10
C LEU A 1025 25.67 -19.11 30.51
N GLN A 1026 25.72 -17.83 30.87
CA GLN A 1026 26.14 -17.34 32.19
C GLN A 1026 25.03 -17.40 33.25
N SER A 1027 23.76 -17.57 32.85
CA SER A 1027 22.65 -17.71 33.77
C SER A 1027 22.67 -19.06 34.51
N GLU A 1028 22.02 -19.13 35.68
CA GLU A 1028 21.83 -20.39 36.42
C GLU A 1028 21.16 -21.47 35.56
N LEU A 1029 20.23 -21.06 34.69
CA LEU A 1029 19.49 -21.95 33.80
C LEU A 1029 20.39 -22.55 32.71
N GLY A 1030 21.24 -21.73 32.08
CA GLY A 1030 22.23 -22.20 31.09
C GLY A 1030 23.33 -23.05 31.72
N ALA A 1031 23.84 -22.65 32.89
CA ALA A 1031 24.82 -23.41 33.64
C ALA A 1031 24.31 -24.82 34.02
N LYS A 1032 23.00 -24.96 34.28
CA LYS A 1032 22.38 -26.24 34.60
C LYS A 1032 22.07 -27.11 33.38
N LEU A 1033 21.61 -26.49 32.29
CA LEU A 1033 21.01 -27.23 31.16
C LEU A 1033 21.88 -27.30 29.90
N LEU A 1034 22.83 -26.37 29.73
CA LEU A 1034 23.67 -26.26 28.54
C LEU A 1034 25.16 -26.55 28.81
N LYS A 1035 25.62 -26.44 30.06
CA LYS A 1035 27.01 -26.70 30.44
C LYS A 1035 27.43 -28.14 30.11
N GLY A 1036 28.53 -28.28 29.35
CA GLY A 1036 29.08 -29.57 28.93
C GLY A 1036 28.34 -30.23 27.76
N ARG A 1037 27.33 -29.59 27.18
CA ARG A 1037 26.63 -30.08 25.98
C ARG A 1037 27.16 -29.39 24.71
N THR A 1038 27.19 -30.13 23.60
CA THR A 1038 27.57 -29.56 22.30
C THR A 1038 26.36 -28.85 21.66
N ILE A 1039 26.43 -27.52 21.58
CA ILE A 1039 25.42 -26.68 20.91
C ILE A 1039 25.70 -26.68 19.40
N LYS A 1040 24.78 -27.22 18.60
CA LYS A 1040 24.90 -27.21 17.12
C LYS A 1040 24.47 -25.88 16.52
N LYS A 1041 23.43 -25.26 17.07
CA LYS A 1041 22.86 -24.00 16.57
C LYS A 1041 22.03 -23.31 17.65
N ALA A 1042 22.01 -21.97 17.62
CA ALA A 1042 21.15 -21.15 18.47
C ALA A 1042 20.34 -20.18 17.62
N PHE A 1043 19.07 -19.96 17.99
CA PHE A 1043 18.16 -19.07 17.28
C PHE A 1043 17.48 -18.11 18.25
N LEU A 1044 17.73 -16.82 18.07
CA LEU A 1044 16.96 -15.76 18.70
C LEU A 1044 15.71 -15.46 17.85
N SER A 1045 14.53 -15.43 18.48
CA SER A 1045 13.29 -15.06 17.80
C SER A 1045 13.28 -13.57 17.48
N PRO A 1046 13.00 -13.17 16.22
CA PRO A 1046 12.93 -11.76 15.84
C PRO A 1046 11.61 -11.10 16.26
N ARG A 1047 10.63 -11.87 16.77
CA ARG A 1047 9.26 -11.40 17.05
C ARG A 1047 8.85 -11.55 18.51
N THR A 1048 9.50 -12.42 19.26
CA THR A 1048 9.15 -12.75 20.64
C THR A 1048 10.42 -12.82 21.49
N ALA A 1049 10.32 -12.53 22.78
CA ALA A 1049 11.43 -12.64 23.73
C ALA A 1049 11.76 -14.12 24.00
N LEU A 1050 12.38 -14.77 23.03
CA LEU A 1050 12.61 -16.20 23.01
C LEU A 1050 13.91 -16.54 22.32
N VAL A 1051 14.67 -17.46 22.90
CA VAL A 1051 15.87 -18.06 22.31
C VAL A 1051 15.78 -19.58 22.36
N ASN A 1052 16.21 -20.26 21.31
CA ASN A 1052 16.16 -21.71 21.19
C ASN A 1052 17.55 -22.29 20.86
N PHE A 1053 18.03 -23.19 21.71
CA PHE A 1053 19.29 -23.89 21.53
C PHE A 1053 19.04 -25.31 21.02
N LEU A 1054 19.65 -25.64 19.87
CA LEU A 1054 19.71 -27.02 19.38
C LEU A 1054 20.98 -27.68 19.91
N VAL A 1055 20.80 -28.64 20.80
CA VAL A 1055 21.89 -29.40 21.41
C VAL A 1055 21.89 -30.83 20.89
N GLN A 1056 23.08 -31.40 20.74
CA GLN A 1056 23.22 -32.84 20.48
C GLN A 1056 22.76 -33.61 21.72
N GLU A 1057 21.83 -34.54 21.55
CA GLU A 1057 21.34 -35.39 22.65
C GLU A 1057 22.44 -36.28 23.22
#